data_AF-A0A814X621-F1
#
_entry.id   AF-A0A814X621-F1
#
_cell.length_a   1.000
_cell.length_b   1.000
_cell.length_c   1.000
_cell.angle_alpha   90.00
_cell.angle_beta   90.00
_cell.angle_gamma   90.00
#
_symmetry.space_group_name_H-M   'P 1'
#
loop_
_entity.id
_entity.type
_entity.pdbx_description
1 polymer ?
#
loop_
_entity_poly.entity_id
_entity_poly.type
_entity_poly.pdbx_seq_one_letter_code
_entity_poly.pdbx_strand_id
1 'polypeptide(L)'
;MSGREIEQADPAKDVPVVSTTDPAETKLVDQGQSKAKVTPKEKKSVLQAVLHFVYNPQQKTVLGRSSLNWAKLALFYSVFFFCLGSFFVGFLYLFALFTDSNEPRYTNTESTMAVRTTATVVGLGFRPQPIIDDNLIRVTNTKQQQEQIASSLSLFRQVYLTQKSDAKTEVCSANNPASELPQGFACEFDWSDIVKNDDHPCSEKNLYGFQQEQPCVLVKLNKVYGWTPSPGRLPEHIVKLQGGRNSGPIQDPDVYITCEGAHPADKDVLTDLVYYSMDNPNGSPSYGTIPNHFFPYRNAPDHVQPFVLVQFKKLPLDRLNDQAKLFLTIAVLSSHERLNDYLPAILETWALTTTMEIEIVIFLEETSSTNVDFLDRIFSTLNTDILACLYIVKLKHVENHYPPQKKSFYAMKFLYTFYQHRTSWVLRLDDNAYVHIEKLIPWLKSIDHRQALYIGQGGTGRRNGPAVHFPPEKYFCMGGSGVILSQQTLMQLGPWLDQCYRNELLTNHEDVELGRCILTHVQIGCTNAYDSKVLFYHHYGPYYSFGDDFTPKIISHAFILHPIKNRTVFRQLYSFFLRQNHHPTNISEWKPLNSETHVTFLNNRELDTTRDIQLQLIDGRWKVYIDTTVRSYIERLQKIWYHRSSNWTVANGKATFGYHRAGFKHGLELITEILLNLRSTHISPVQSLIVRKRFYIRQGLVNQNRMTYREIINVNHESQLNLIVVANNKDNALLRFIRNFHDEILHYSARKPLFTLTILYFSQNNSSALNLIYQLSVRYPSAIHLSIVNSTQHTYNRGLGRQLASNYFTTNQLLFFLDVDLTFTGQALVNTREMIIHLLSISSCAVYFPIVYSTFSNTFNPTYQQLSRIEKDSGLFSIYGFGNVAVRKGDLDRVGGWELNNHEWGIEDVNLFQRFVNRSAECYVFRAVEPDLRHYYHKKMCQGIQNPAREKMCIDAEASLLGSQKDMVNYIFKHELI
;
A
#
# COMPACT_ATOMS: atom_id res chain seq x y z
N MET A 1 57.89 -13.04 -24.37
CA MET A 1 58.37 -12.17 -25.45
C MET A 1 57.19 -11.90 -26.38
N SER A 2 56.85 -10.61 -26.54
CA SER A 2 56.17 -9.99 -27.70
C SER A 2 54.99 -10.77 -28.30
N GLY A 3 53.72 -10.39 -28.19
CA GLY A 3 53.13 -9.05 -28.03
C GLY A 3 51.97 -8.94 -29.03
N ARG A 4 50.92 -8.19 -28.65
CA ARG A 4 49.84 -7.64 -29.50
C ARG A 4 48.93 -8.68 -30.18
N GLU A 5 47.63 -8.51 -30.36
CA GLU A 5 46.59 -7.50 -30.15
C GLU A 5 45.32 -8.38 -29.87
N ILE A 6 44.15 -7.90 -29.43
CA ILE A 6 43.13 -7.37 -30.34
C ILE A 6 41.92 -6.86 -29.51
N GLU A 7 41.70 -5.56 -29.68
CA GLU A 7 40.46 -4.77 -29.65
C GLU A 7 39.19 -5.50 -30.12
N GLN A 8 38.07 -5.36 -29.39
CA GLN A 8 36.93 -4.46 -29.70
C GLN A 8 36.19 -4.74 -31.02
N ALA A 9 34.91 -5.13 -30.91
CA ALA A 9 33.71 -4.38 -31.35
C ALA A 9 33.13 -5.05 -32.62
N ASP A 10 31.84 -5.22 -32.90
CA ASP A 10 30.55 -4.68 -32.47
C ASP A 10 29.48 -5.79 -32.70
N PRO A 11 28.24 -5.62 -32.21
CA PRO A 11 27.16 -5.84 -33.15
C PRO A 11 26.14 -4.68 -33.14
N ALA A 12 25.89 -4.24 -34.37
CA ALA A 12 24.64 -3.70 -34.87
C ALA A 12 24.17 -2.34 -34.32
N LYS A 13 24.11 -1.38 -35.24
CA LYS A 13 22.85 -0.78 -35.70
C LYS A 13 23.11 0.01 -36.98
N ASP A 14 22.20 -0.13 -37.95
CA ASP A 14 21.41 1.03 -38.35
C ASP A 14 20.19 0.62 -39.19
N VAL A 15 19.12 1.37 -38.93
CA VAL A 15 17.81 1.39 -39.60
C VAL A 15 17.73 2.78 -40.31
N PRO A 16 16.65 3.13 -41.04
CA PRO A 16 16.51 3.17 -42.49
C PRO A 16 16.38 4.62 -43.04
N VAL A 17 15.65 4.77 -44.17
CA VAL A 17 15.07 5.99 -44.81
C VAL A 17 15.92 6.48 -45.97
N VAL A 18 15.43 6.52 -47.23
CA VAL A 18 14.61 7.62 -47.79
C VAL A 18 13.61 7.14 -48.85
N SER A 19 12.51 7.89 -48.90
CA SER A 19 11.23 7.79 -49.59
C SER A 19 11.18 8.20 -51.07
N THR A 20 10.21 7.59 -51.77
CA THR A 20 9.28 8.13 -52.80
C THR A 20 9.83 8.76 -54.08
N THR A 21 9.46 8.17 -55.22
CA THR A 21 8.82 8.85 -56.37
C THR A 21 7.91 7.88 -57.15
N ASP A 22 6.67 8.30 -57.38
CA ASP A 22 5.64 7.75 -58.29
C ASP A 22 6.04 7.94 -59.79
N PRO A 23 5.14 7.75 -60.79
CA PRO A 23 4.42 6.54 -61.24
C PRO A 23 4.57 6.34 -62.77
N ALA A 24 4.14 5.20 -63.35
CA ALA A 24 3.50 5.16 -64.69
C ALA A 24 3.12 3.73 -65.14
N GLU A 25 1.87 3.62 -65.59
CA GLU A 25 1.32 2.55 -66.41
C GLU A 25 2.02 2.46 -67.79
N THR A 26 2.13 1.28 -68.41
CA THR A 26 1.14 0.72 -69.37
C THR A 26 1.78 -0.32 -70.31
N LYS A 27 0.95 -1.33 -70.66
CA LYS A 27 0.92 -2.19 -71.87
C LYS A 27 1.77 -3.47 -71.91
N LEU A 28 1.05 -4.58 -72.05
CA LEU A 28 1.23 -5.69 -73.03
C LEU A 28 -0.04 -6.57 -72.93
N VAL A 29 -1.05 -6.35 -73.77
CA VAL A 29 -1.34 -7.06 -75.05
C VAL A 29 -1.50 -8.58 -74.90
N ASP A 30 -2.76 -8.94 -74.66
CA ASP A 30 -3.58 -10.03 -75.21
C ASP A 30 -2.95 -11.15 -76.08
N GLN A 31 -3.27 -12.40 -75.74
CA GLN A 31 -3.80 -13.40 -76.69
C GLN A 31 -4.40 -14.59 -75.91
N GLY A 32 -5.71 -14.82 -76.11
CA GLY A 32 -6.51 -15.79 -75.35
C GLY A 32 -6.67 -17.18 -75.95
N GLN A 33 -7.43 -18.01 -75.22
CA GLN A 33 -8.25 -19.19 -75.62
C GLN A 33 -8.61 -19.95 -74.31
N SER A 34 -9.76 -20.57 -74.04
CA SER A 34 -10.98 -20.88 -74.79
C SER A 34 -12.15 -21.03 -73.79
N LYS A 35 -13.39 -20.94 -74.27
CA LYS A 35 -14.63 -21.09 -73.47
C LYS A 35 -14.94 -22.57 -73.21
N ALA A 36 -15.23 -22.92 -71.96
CA ALA A 36 -16.00 -24.12 -71.60
C ALA A 36 -17.18 -23.72 -70.69
N LYS A 37 -18.38 -24.11 -71.12
CA LYS A 37 -19.68 -23.81 -70.49
C LYS A 37 -19.98 -24.95 -69.49
N VAL A 38 -20.08 -24.67 -68.19
CA VAL A 38 -20.51 -25.66 -67.18
C VAL A 38 -21.53 -25.04 -66.22
N THR A 39 -22.57 -25.82 -65.98
CA THR A 39 -23.85 -25.58 -65.29
C THR A 39 -23.74 -25.15 -63.81
N PRO A 40 -24.78 -24.52 -63.24
CA PRO A 40 -24.76 -24.07 -61.86
C PRO A 40 -24.87 -25.27 -60.90
N LYS A 41 -23.85 -25.51 -60.07
CA LYS A 41 -23.90 -26.48 -58.97
C LYS A 41 -24.59 -25.85 -57.76
N GLU A 42 -25.59 -26.56 -57.23
CA GLU A 42 -26.36 -26.21 -56.03
C GLU A 42 -25.46 -25.81 -54.85
N LYS A 43 -25.87 -24.75 -54.14
CA LYS A 43 -25.25 -24.30 -52.89
C LYS A 43 -25.54 -25.35 -51.79
N LYS A 44 -24.54 -26.19 -51.47
CA LYS A 44 -24.57 -27.03 -50.27
C LYS A 44 -24.44 -26.17 -49.01
N SER A 45 -25.11 -26.56 -47.93
CA SER A 45 -25.01 -25.92 -46.61
C SER A 45 -23.57 -25.93 -46.10
N VAL A 46 -23.14 -24.88 -45.39
CA VAL A 46 -21.78 -24.75 -44.80
C VAL A 46 -21.42 -25.98 -43.95
N LEU A 47 -22.39 -26.53 -43.22
CA LEU A 47 -22.18 -27.72 -42.39
C LEU A 47 -21.85 -28.96 -43.23
N GLN A 48 -22.49 -29.09 -44.40
CA GLN A 48 -22.22 -30.19 -45.34
C GLN A 48 -20.88 -30.01 -46.05
N ALA A 49 -20.44 -28.78 -46.29
CA ALA A 49 -19.12 -28.50 -46.85
C ALA A 49 -17.98 -28.84 -45.87
N VAL A 50 -18.16 -28.54 -44.58
CA VAL A 50 -17.19 -28.89 -43.52
C VAL A 50 -17.14 -30.39 -43.30
N LEU A 51 -18.28 -31.07 -43.20
CA LEU A 51 -18.33 -32.54 -43.07
C LEU A 51 -17.66 -33.24 -44.27
N HIS A 52 -17.88 -32.72 -45.49
CA HIS A 52 -17.25 -33.23 -46.70
C HIS A 52 -15.74 -32.92 -46.80
N PHE A 53 -15.25 -31.88 -46.12
CA PHE A 53 -13.82 -31.58 -46.01
C PHE A 53 -13.12 -32.49 -44.99
N VAL A 54 -13.77 -32.74 -43.84
CA VAL A 54 -13.27 -33.65 -42.80
C VAL A 54 -13.15 -35.07 -43.36
N TYR A 55 -14.19 -35.55 -44.05
CA TYR A 55 -14.14 -36.84 -44.72
C TYR A 55 -14.93 -36.80 -46.03
N ASN A 56 -14.25 -37.09 -47.14
CA ASN A 56 -14.88 -37.22 -48.45
C ASN A 56 -15.00 -38.72 -48.79
N PRO A 57 -16.19 -39.33 -48.68
CA PRO A 57 -16.39 -40.75 -48.95
C PRO A 57 -16.21 -41.13 -50.43
N GLN A 58 -16.39 -40.17 -51.36
CA GLN A 58 -16.24 -40.41 -52.80
C GLN A 58 -14.77 -40.52 -53.23
N GLN A 59 -13.89 -39.71 -52.62
CA GLN A 59 -12.45 -39.72 -52.91
C GLN A 59 -11.63 -40.49 -51.86
N LYS A 60 -12.27 -41.03 -50.81
CA LYS A 60 -11.64 -41.67 -49.65
C LYS A 60 -10.51 -40.81 -49.04
N THR A 61 -10.73 -39.50 -48.93
CA THR A 61 -9.78 -38.55 -48.35
C THR A 61 -10.26 -38.05 -46.99
N VAL A 62 -9.31 -37.85 -46.06
CA VAL A 62 -9.54 -37.27 -44.73
C VAL A 62 -8.78 -35.95 -44.67
N LEU A 63 -9.46 -34.85 -44.28
CA LEU A 63 -8.91 -33.49 -44.26
C LEU A 63 -8.20 -33.11 -45.58
N GLY A 64 -8.81 -33.50 -46.70
CA GLY A 64 -8.31 -33.19 -48.05
C GLY A 64 -7.11 -34.03 -48.54
N ARG A 65 -6.64 -35.06 -47.81
CA ARG A 65 -5.55 -35.95 -48.26
C ARG A 65 -5.95 -37.42 -48.22
N SER A 66 -5.38 -38.23 -49.13
CA SER A 66 -5.56 -39.68 -49.13
C SER A 66 -4.82 -40.33 -47.94
N SER A 67 -5.27 -41.50 -47.50
CA SER A 67 -4.62 -42.28 -46.44
C SER A 67 -3.15 -42.58 -46.76
N LEU A 68 -2.82 -42.81 -48.02
CA LEU A 68 -1.45 -43.02 -48.49
C LEU A 68 -0.58 -41.76 -48.31
N ASN A 69 -1.13 -40.56 -48.55
CA ASN A 69 -0.39 -39.32 -48.35
C ASN A 69 -0.21 -39.00 -46.87
N TRP A 70 -1.20 -39.30 -46.03
CA TRP A 70 -1.04 -39.22 -44.57
C TRP A 70 0.02 -40.19 -44.06
N ALA A 71 0.03 -41.43 -44.53
CA ALA A 71 1.05 -42.42 -44.17
C ALA A 71 2.46 -41.99 -44.61
N LYS A 72 2.61 -41.45 -45.82
CA LYS A 72 3.88 -40.89 -46.32
C LYS A 72 4.37 -39.71 -45.47
N LEU A 73 3.45 -38.80 -45.09
CA LEU A 73 3.77 -37.65 -44.26
C LEU A 73 4.18 -38.07 -42.84
N ALA A 74 3.42 -38.99 -42.24
CA ALA A 74 3.71 -39.53 -40.92
C ALA A 74 5.05 -40.27 -40.89
N LEU A 75 5.34 -41.09 -41.92
CA LEU A 75 6.62 -41.78 -42.07
C LEU A 75 7.78 -40.79 -42.20
N PHE A 76 7.64 -39.77 -43.06
CA PHE A 76 8.65 -38.73 -43.23
C PHE A 76 8.96 -38.02 -41.91
N TYR A 77 7.95 -37.53 -41.20
CA TYR A 77 8.17 -36.84 -39.93
C TYR A 77 8.68 -37.77 -38.83
N SER A 78 8.26 -39.04 -38.80
CA SER A 78 8.77 -40.01 -37.84
C SER A 78 10.27 -40.24 -38.01
N VAL A 79 10.73 -40.44 -39.26
CA VAL A 79 12.16 -40.59 -39.57
C VAL A 79 12.91 -39.28 -39.30
N PHE A 80 12.36 -38.15 -39.73
CA PHE A 80 12.97 -36.83 -39.51
C PHE A 80 13.17 -36.53 -38.02
N PHE A 81 12.14 -36.72 -37.18
CA PHE A 81 12.25 -36.48 -35.74
C PHE A 81 13.10 -37.52 -35.03
N PHE A 82 13.12 -38.78 -35.49
CA PHE A 82 14.04 -39.78 -34.96
C PHE A 82 15.52 -39.39 -35.22
N CYS A 83 15.84 -38.97 -36.45
CA CYS A 83 17.19 -38.49 -36.78
C CYS A 83 17.53 -37.23 -35.99
N LEU A 84 16.62 -36.25 -35.90
CA LEU A 84 16.83 -35.02 -35.13
C LEU A 84 17.04 -35.29 -33.64
N GLY A 85 16.22 -36.18 -33.06
CA GLY A 85 16.36 -36.61 -31.66
C GLY A 85 17.69 -37.33 -31.42
N SER A 86 18.12 -38.19 -32.36
CA SER A 86 19.41 -38.87 -32.29
C SER A 86 20.58 -37.89 -32.35
N PHE A 87 20.53 -36.88 -33.22
CA PHE A 87 21.53 -35.81 -33.24
C PHE A 87 21.55 -35.04 -31.92
N PHE A 88 20.38 -34.68 -31.39
CA PHE A 88 20.29 -33.96 -30.12
C PHE A 88 20.90 -34.76 -28.95
N VAL A 89 20.57 -36.05 -28.83
CA VAL A 89 21.15 -36.94 -27.82
C VAL A 89 22.66 -37.11 -28.02
N GLY A 90 23.12 -37.23 -29.27
CA GLY A 90 24.54 -37.30 -29.61
C GLY A 90 25.31 -36.06 -29.17
N PHE A 91 24.76 -34.85 -29.41
CA PHE A 91 25.35 -33.60 -28.94
C PHE A 91 25.34 -33.47 -27.41
N LEU A 92 24.28 -33.92 -26.72
CA LEU A 92 24.26 -33.97 -25.26
C LEU A 92 25.30 -34.92 -24.67
N TYR A 93 25.50 -36.09 -25.29
CA TYR A 93 26.53 -37.04 -24.88
C TYR A 93 27.93 -36.46 -25.06
N LEU A 94 28.21 -35.85 -26.22
CA LEU A 94 29.48 -35.15 -26.44
C LEU A 94 29.69 -34.03 -25.42
N PHE A 95 28.66 -33.23 -25.12
CA PHE A 95 28.74 -32.19 -24.10
C PHE A 95 29.09 -32.77 -22.71
N ALA A 96 28.47 -33.88 -22.31
CA ALA A 96 28.73 -34.53 -21.02
C ALA A 96 30.17 -35.08 -20.89
N LEU A 97 30.80 -35.51 -21.99
CA LEU A 97 32.21 -35.95 -21.98
C LEU A 97 33.20 -34.81 -21.69
N PHE A 98 32.83 -33.55 -21.95
CA PHE A 98 33.66 -32.37 -21.71
C PHE A 98 33.35 -31.65 -20.38
N THR A 99 32.51 -32.24 -19.53
CA THR A 99 32.16 -31.70 -18.21
C THR A 99 32.68 -32.62 -17.11
N ASP A 100 33.44 -32.07 -16.16
CA ASP A 100 33.84 -32.79 -14.94
C ASP A 100 32.63 -32.87 -13.98
N SER A 101 32.44 -34.02 -13.32
CA SER A 101 31.38 -34.24 -12.33
C SER A 101 31.71 -33.66 -10.96
N ASN A 102 32.99 -33.47 -10.66
CA ASN A 102 33.48 -33.05 -9.35
C ASN A 102 33.66 -31.54 -9.27
N GLU A 103 34.04 -30.91 -10.38
CA GLU A 103 34.29 -29.46 -10.44
C GLU A 103 33.54 -28.76 -11.59
N PRO A 104 32.95 -27.59 -11.32
CA PRO A 104 32.36 -26.79 -12.38
C PRO A 104 33.45 -26.15 -13.24
N ARG A 105 33.27 -26.20 -14.56
CA ARG A 105 34.22 -25.66 -15.55
C ARG A 105 34.52 -24.17 -15.40
N TYR A 106 33.54 -23.38 -14.93
CA TYR A 106 33.69 -21.95 -14.70
C TYR A 106 33.47 -21.65 -13.22
N THR A 107 34.49 -21.11 -12.55
CA THR A 107 34.45 -20.77 -11.12
C THR A 107 34.84 -19.31 -10.90
N ASN A 108 34.48 -18.77 -9.73
CA ASN A 108 34.88 -17.43 -9.29
C ASN A 108 34.61 -16.33 -10.34
N THR A 109 35.63 -15.56 -10.72
CA THR A 109 35.60 -14.41 -11.62
C THR A 109 35.23 -14.72 -13.07
N GLU A 110 35.34 -15.99 -13.48
CA GLU A 110 34.99 -16.44 -14.83
C GLU A 110 33.53 -16.94 -14.92
N SER A 111 32.86 -17.07 -13.77
CA SER A 111 31.45 -17.44 -13.70
C SER A 111 30.55 -16.21 -13.86
N THR A 112 29.31 -16.40 -14.30
CA THR A 112 28.28 -15.33 -14.32
C THR A 112 27.91 -14.82 -12.91
N MET A 113 28.35 -15.51 -11.85
CA MET A 113 28.20 -15.06 -10.46
C MET A 113 29.25 -14.01 -10.06
N ALA A 114 30.27 -13.79 -10.89
CA ALA A 114 31.15 -12.65 -10.77
C ALA A 114 30.41 -11.39 -11.22
N VAL A 115 30.05 -10.54 -10.26
CA VAL A 115 29.78 -9.12 -10.54
C VAL A 115 31.07 -8.53 -11.12
N ARG A 116 31.03 -7.46 -11.92
CA ARG A 116 32.21 -6.81 -12.53
C ARG A 116 33.20 -6.16 -11.52
N THR A 117 33.27 -6.70 -10.32
CA THR A 117 34.25 -6.49 -9.27
C THR A 117 35.15 -7.72 -9.22
N THR A 118 36.41 -7.56 -8.83
CA THR A 118 37.42 -8.63 -8.72
C THR A 118 37.11 -9.70 -7.63
N ALA A 119 35.88 -9.75 -7.11
CA ALA A 119 35.47 -10.60 -5.99
C ALA A 119 34.12 -11.30 -6.26
N THR A 120 34.06 -12.57 -5.87
CA THR A 120 32.86 -13.43 -5.96
C THR A 120 31.91 -13.12 -4.81
N VAL A 121 30.65 -12.79 -5.10
CA VAL A 121 29.63 -12.51 -4.08
C VAL A 121 28.93 -13.81 -3.67
N VAL A 122 29.01 -14.18 -2.39
CA VAL A 122 28.35 -15.37 -1.84
C VAL A 122 27.00 -14.97 -1.22
N GLY A 123 25.95 -15.73 -1.56
CA GLY A 123 24.62 -15.54 -0.99
C GLY A 123 24.49 -16.06 0.44
N LEU A 124 23.58 -15.47 1.21
CA LEU A 124 23.25 -15.87 2.58
C LEU A 124 21.85 -16.48 2.62
N GLY A 125 21.71 -17.64 3.25
CA GLY A 125 20.45 -18.33 3.48
C GLY A 125 20.12 -18.43 4.97
N PHE A 126 18.84 -18.58 5.30
CA PHE A 126 18.38 -18.75 6.68
C PHE A 126 17.36 -19.88 6.84
N ARG A 127 17.17 -20.34 8.09
CA ARG A 127 16.15 -21.32 8.51
C ARG A 127 15.51 -20.88 9.84
N PRO A 128 14.20 -21.11 10.05
CA PRO A 128 13.27 -21.86 9.19
C PRO A 128 12.83 -21.06 7.96
N GLN A 129 12.57 -21.76 6.85
CA GLN A 129 12.00 -21.10 5.66
C GLN A 129 10.48 -21.07 5.75
N PRO A 130 9.83 -19.91 5.52
CA PRO A 130 8.38 -19.82 5.47
C PRO A 130 7.80 -20.59 4.27
N ILE A 131 6.56 -21.07 4.42
CA ILE A 131 5.85 -21.89 3.42
C ILE A 131 5.37 -21.04 2.22
N ILE A 132 5.34 -19.71 2.38
CA ILE A 132 4.91 -18.73 1.37
C ILE A 132 6.16 -17.94 0.94
N ASP A 133 6.28 -17.56 -0.34
CA ASP A 133 7.44 -16.87 -0.98
C ASP A 133 7.87 -15.51 -0.37
N ASP A 134 7.34 -15.14 0.80
CA ASP A 134 7.78 -13.97 1.56
C ASP A 134 8.84 -14.37 2.58
N ASN A 135 9.94 -13.62 2.73
CA ASN A 135 10.99 -13.84 3.75
C ASN A 135 10.51 -13.56 5.20
N LEU A 136 9.21 -13.69 5.48
CA LEU A 136 8.56 -13.35 6.75
C LEU A 136 8.37 -14.60 7.62
N ILE A 137 9.02 -14.62 8.79
CA ILE A 137 8.77 -15.63 9.82
C ILE A 137 7.65 -15.13 10.74
N ARG A 138 6.45 -15.70 10.59
CA ARG A 138 5.29 -15.37 11.43
C ARG A 138 5.08 -16.44 12.49
N VAL A 139 5.17 -16.04 13.76
CA VAL A 139 4.93 -16.91 14.92
C VAL A 139 3.59 -16.51 15.53
N THR A 140 2.69 -17.48 15.72
CA THR A 140 1.48 -17.28 16.54
C THR A 140 1.62 -18.06 17.84
N ASN A 141 0.81 -17.73 18.85
CA ASN A 141 0.87 -18.37 20.18
C ASN A 141 0.30 -19.80 20.20
N THR A 142 0.01 -20.41 19.05
CA THR A 142 -0.45 -21.80 18.99
C THR A 142 0.75 -22.75 18.98
N LYS A 143 0.81 -23.65 19.97
CA LYS A 143 1.86 -24.67 20.09
C LYS A 143 2.03 -25.50 18.81
N GLN A 144 0.92 -25.83 18.15
CA GLN A 144 0.92 -26.58 16.89
C GLN A 144 1.64 -25.85 15.75
N GLN A 145 1.48 -24.53 15.63
CA GLN A 145 2.18 -23.76 14.60
C GLN A 145 3.66 -23.56 14.96
N GLN A 146 3.97 -23.38 16.24
CA GLN A 146 5.36 -23.33 16.72
C GLN A 146 6.09 -24.64 16.43
N GLU A 147 5.45 -25.78 16.68
CA GLU A 147 5.96 -27.12 16.34
C GLU A 147 6.12 -27.29 14.82
N GLN A 148 5.18 -26.80 14.01
CA GLN A 148 5.28 -26.85 12.54
C GLN A 148 6.44 -26.00 11.99
N ILE A 149 6.71 -24.84 12.57
CA ILE A 149 7.84 -23.98 12.17
C ILE A 149 9.17 -24.57 12.66
N ALA A 150 9.19 -25.07 13.91
CA ALA A 150 10.34 -25.73 14.49
C ALA A 150 10.71 -27.04 13.77
N SER A 151 9.73 -27.72 13.15
CA SER A 151 9.98 -28.98 12.45
C SER A 151 10.96 -28.83 11.27
N SER A 152 10.95 -27.68 10.58
CA SER A 152 11.91 -27.38 9.52
C SER A 152 13.36 -27.34 10.04
N LEU A 153 13.57 -26.73 11.22
CA LEU A 153 14.86 -26.71 11.89
C LEU A 153 15.25 -28.09 12.42
N SER A 154 14.29 -28.88 12.94
CA SER A 154 14.55 -30.25 13.40
C SER A 154 14.98 -31.18 12.26
N LEU A 155 14.34 -31.08 11.09
CA LEU A 155 14.72 -31.83 9.90
C LEU A 155 16.12 -31.43 9.43
N PHE A 156 16.44 -30.13 9.50
CA PHE A 156 17.76 -29.63 9.14
C PHE A 156 18.83 -30.10 10.13
N ARG A 157 18.54 -30.12 11.44
CA ARG A 157 19.41 -30.65 12.49
C ARG A 157 19.81 -32.11 12.22
N GLN A 158 18.90 -32.94 11.72
CA GLN A 158 19.19 -34.35 11.42
C GLN A 158 20.36 -34.51 10.45
N VAL A 159 20.51 -33.63 9.46
CA VAL A 159 21.62 -33.66 8.47
C VAL A 159 22.99 -33.55 9.15
N TYR A 160 23.09 -32.77 10.23
CA TYR A 160 24.32 -32.57 10.99
C TYR A 160 24.60 -33.73 11.95
N LEU A 161 23.55 -34.36 12.50
CA LEU A 161 23.69 -35.53 13.37
C LEU A 161 24.10 -36.79 12.59
N THR A 162 23.64 -36.93 11.35
CA THR A 162 23.95 -38.10 10.51
C THR A 162 25.37 -38.09 9.95
N GLN A 163 26.04 -36.93 9.91
CA GLN A 163 27.41 -36.80 9.39
C GLN A 163 28.42 -37.65 10.18
N LYS A 164 28.16 -37.90 11.47
CA LYS A 164 29.03 -38.68 12.36
C LYS A 164 29.19 -40.17 12.00
N SER A 165 28.48 -40.69 11.00
CA SER A 165 28.46 -42.13 10.67
C SER A 165 29.23 -42.53 9.41
N ASP A 166 29.94 -41.63 8.71
CA ASP A 166 30.68 -41.96 7.48
C ASP A 166 32.20 -41.75 7.56
N ALA A 167 32.96 -42.58 6.84
CA ALA A 167 34.41 -42.72 6.95
C ALA A 167 35.26 -41.62 6.26
N LYS A 168 34.65 -40.55 5.74
CA LYS A 168 35.31 -39.52 4.90
C LYS A 168 35.22 -38.09 5.45
N THR A 169 35.20 -37.95 6.78
CA THR A 169 35.25 -36.64 7.45
C THR A 169 36.46 -36.51 8.36
N GLU A 170 37.04 -35.31 8.44
CA GLU A 170 38.15 -34.99 9.34
C GLU A 170 37.86 -33.76 10.19
N VAL A 171 38.49 -33.70 11.38
CA VAL A 171 38.41 -32.53 12.26
C VAL A 171 39.31 -31.42 11.71
N CYS A 172 38.67 -30.34 11.24
CA CYS A 172 39.38 -29.18 10.71
C CYS A 172 39.77 -28.21 11.81
N SER A 173 40.93 -27.58 11.64
CA SER A 173 41.43 -26.52 12.53
C SER A 173 42.26 -25.52 11.75
N ALA A 174 42.72 -24.44 12.39
CA ALA A 174 43.62 -23.48 11.74
C ALA A 174 44.91 -24.12 11.19
N ASN A 175 45.36 -25.24 11.79
CA ASN A 175 46.56 -25.98 11.35
C ASN A 175 46.26 -27.13 10.37
N ASN A 176 44.98 -27.46 10.15
CA ASN A 176 44.53 -28.48 9.20
C ASN A 176 43.23 -27.98 8.53
N PRO A 177 43.32 -27.03 7.59
CA PRO A 177 42.15 -26.43 6.95
C PRO A 177 41.57 -27.33 5.85
N ALA A 178 40.31 -27.08 5.46
CA ALA A 178 39.63 -27.79 4.37
C ALA A 178 40.39 -27.78 3.04
N SER A 179 41.25 -26.76 2.82
CA SER A 179 42.11 -26.67 1.64
C SER A 179 43.21 -27.74 1.57
N GLU A 180 43.57 -28.35 2.69
CA GLU A 180 44.64 -29.37 2.77
C GLU A 180 44.10 -30.80 2.78
N LEU A 181 42.78 -30.98 2.92
CA LEU A 181 42.14 -32.29 2.91
C LEU A 181 42.20 -32.97 1.52
N PRO A 182 42.31 -34.31 1.48
CA PRO A 182 42.23 -35.07 0.23
C PRO A 182 40.88 -34.90 -0.48
N GLN A 183 40.86 -35.06 -1.80
CA GLN A 183 39.63 -34.91 -2.59
C GLN A 183 38.56 -35.92 -2.14
N GLY A 184 37.35 -35.41 -1.86
CA GLY A 184 36.24 -36.22 -1.35
C GLY A 184 36.14 -36.30 0.17
N PHE A 185 37.09 -35.73 0.92
CA PHE A 185 36.97 -35.54 2.37
C PHE A 185 36.35 -34.18 2.72
N ALA A 186 35.65 -34.11 3.85
CA ALA A 186 35.02 -32.90 4.34
C ALA A 186 35.36 -32.62 5.82
N CYS A 187 35.28 -31.34 6.21
CA CYS A 187 35.35 -30.98 7.63
C CYS A 187 34.13 -31.50 8.39
N GLU A 188 34.37 -32.09 9.56
CA GLU A 188 33.36 -32.37 10.56
C GLU A 188 32.83 -31.06 11.15
N PHE A 189 31.51 -30.93 11.27
CA PHE A 189 30.86 -29.81 11.95
C PHE A 189 29.60 -30.32 12.63
N ASP A 190 29.59 -30.34 13.97
CA ASP A 190 28.47 -30.88 14.74
C ASP A 190 27.52 -29.77 15.21
N TRP A 191 26.24 -30.10 15.26
CA TRP A 191 25.24 -29.31 15.96
C TRP A 191 25.60 -29.05 17.44
N SER A 192 26.23 -30.03 18.10
CA SER A 192 26.63 -29.92 19.51
C SER A 192 27.73 -28.88 19.78
N ASP A 193 28.45 -28.46 18.75
CA ASP A 193 29.51 -27.45 18.87
C ASP A 193 28.92 -26.08 19.25
N ILE A 194 27.65 -25.85 18.89
CA ILE A 194 26.90 -24.62 19.20
C ILE A 194 25.86 -24.88 20.30
N VAL A 195 25.06 -25.94 20.16
CA VAL A 195 23.99 -26.28 21.11
C VAL A 195 24.43 -27.43 22.01
N LYS A 196 25.12 -27.10 23.11
CA LYS A 196 25.76 -28.09 23.99
C LYS A 196 24.78 -29.00 24.75
N ASN A 197 23.69 -28.42 25.26
CA ASN A 197 22.76 -29.09 26.18
C ASN A 197 21.30 -28.77 25.82
N ASP A 198 20.37 -29.58 26.31
CA ASP A 198 18.92 -29.35 26.15
C ASP A 198 18.41 -28.07 26.82
N ASP A 199 19.16 -27.53 27.78
CA ASP A 199 18.82 -26.26 28.45
C ASP A 199 19.20 -25.01 27.63
N HIS A 200 19.87 -25.20 26.48
CA HIS A 200 20.22 -24.11 25.58
C HIS A 200 18.93 -23.44 25.01
N PRO A 201 18.87 -22.10 24.88
CA PRO A 201 17.66 -21.41 24.42
C PRO A 201 17.20 -21.83 23.02
N CYS A 202 18.15 -22.18 22.15
CA CYS A 202 17.87 -22.69 20.81
C CYS A 202 17.81 -24.23 20.72
N SER A 203 17.54 -24.95 21.83
CA SER A 203 17.42 -26.41 21.81
C SER A 203 16.09 -26.87 21.20
N GLU A 204 16.03 -28.12 20.75
CA GLU A 204 14.80 -28.72 20.22
C GLU A 204 13.71 -28.82 21.29
N LYS A 205 14.10 -29.09 22.55
CA LYS A 205 13.20 -29.10 23.72
C LYS A 205 12.49 -27.76 23.93
N ASN A 206 13.17 -26.65 23.66
CA ASN A 206 12.62 -25.29 23.74
C ASN A 206 11.95 -24.83 22.43
N LEU A 207 11.72 -25.74 21.47
CA LEU A 207 11.27 -25.42 20.12
C LEU A 207 12.10 -24.28 19.52
N TYR A 208 13.43 -24.33 19.64
CA TYR A 208 14.34 -23.31 19.13
C TYR A 208 14.00 -21.87 19.57
N GLY A 209 13.48 -21.70 20.79
CA GLY A 209 13.12 -20.40 21.37
C GLY A 209 11.75 -19.86 20.91
N PHE A 210 11.04 -20.57 20.01
CA PHE A 210 9.69 -20.18 19.57
C PHE A 210 8.66 -20.25 20.70
N GLN A 211 8.86 -21.14 21.69
CA GLN A 211 7.95 -21.26 22.84
C GLN A 211 8.02 -20.05 23.77
N GLN A 212 9.19 -19.43 23.93
CA GLN A 212 9.43 -18.29 24.83
C GLN A 212 9.32 -16.93 24.11
N GLU A 213 8.76 -16.89 22.88
CA GLU A 213 8.71 -15.68 22.04
C GLU A 213 10.09 -15.07 21.73
N GLN A 214 11.15 -15.89 21.81
CA GLN A 214 12.53 -15.51 21.53
C GLN A 214 13.15 -16.45 20.49
N PRO A 215 12.65 -16.43 19.23
CA PRO A 215 12.99 -17.43 18.25
C PRO A 215 14.46 -17.37 17.86
N CYS A 216 15.01 -18.54 17.55
CA CYS A 216 16.33 -18.69 16.97
C CYS A 216 16.22 -18.93 15.46
N VAL A 217 16.96 -18.12 14.69
CA VAL A 217 17.08 -18.24 13.24
C VAL A 217 18.49 -18.71 12.92
N LEU A 218 18.61 -19.79 12.16
CA LEU A 218 19.90 -20.28 11.68
C LEU A 218 20.26 -19.55 10.41
N VAL A 219 21.47 -19.01 10.34
CA VAL A 219 22.01 -18.29 9.19
C VAL A 219 23.24 -19.04 8.66
N LYS A 220 23.31 -19.22 7.34
CA LYS A 220 24.41 -19.93 6.67
C LYS A 220 24.73 -19.32 5.31
N LEU A 221 25.97 -19.50 4.85
CA LEU A 221 26.38 -19.12 3.49
C LEU A 221 25.91 -20.16 2.46
N ASN A 222 25.86 -19.80 1.19
CA ASN A 222 25.64 -20.76 0.10
C ASN A 222 26.95 -21.48 -0.28
N LYS A 223 26.87 -22.77 -0.66
CA LYS A 223 28.02 -23.55 -1.16
C LYS A 223 28.49 -22.95 -2.49
N VAL A 224 29.72 -22.46 -2.54
CA VAL A 224 30.39 -22.00 -3.77
C VAL A 224 31.71 -22.75 -3.90
N TYR A 225 31.88 -23.50 -5.00
CA TYR A 225 33.08 -24.31 -5.23
C TYR A 225 34.33 -23.43 -5.30
N GLY A 226 35.37 -23.78 -4.55
CA GLY A 226 36.66 -23.09 -4.58
C GLY A 226 36.68 -21.70 -3.94
N TRP A 227 35.58 -21.25 -3.31
CA TRP A 227 35.52 -19.93 -2.67
C TRP A 227 36.17 -19.96 -1.28
N THR A 228 37.03 -18.98 -1.00
CA THR A 228 37.62 -18.71 0.32
C THR A 228 37.36 -17.27 0.73
N PRO A 229 37.07 -17.00 2.01
CA PRO A 229 36.91 -15.64 2.51
C PRO A 229 38.23 -14.87 2.42
N SER A 230 38.16 -13.60 2.02
CA SER A 230 39.31 -12.70 1.93
C SER A 230 39.39 -11.79 3.17
N PRO A 231 40.60 -11.47 3.68
CA PRO A 231 40.77 -10.51 4.77
C PRO A 231 40.13 -9.16 4.40
N GLY A 232 39.32 -8.59 5.31
CA GLY A 232 38.55 -7.38 5.05
C GLY A 232 38.47 -6.45 6.26
N ARG A 233 38.07 -5.19 6.02
CA ARG A 233 37.88 -4.20 7.09
C ARG A 233 36.47 -4.35 7.68
N LEU A 234 36.36 -4.57 8.99
CA LEU A 234 35.05 -4.59 9.65
C LEU A 234 34.35 -3.22 9.51
N PRO A 235 33.02 -3.20 9.36
CA PRO A 235 32.21 -1.98 9.44
C PRO A 235 32.48 -1.19 10.73
N GLU A 236 32.53 0.15 10.64
CA GLU A 236 32.84 1.05 11.77
C GLU A 236 31.96 0.83 13.02
N HIS A 237 30.73 0.35 12.85
CA HIS A 237 29.83 0.08 13.97
C HIS A 237 30.29 -1.10 14.85
N ILE A 238 30.95 -2.11 14.27
CA ILE A 238 31.48 -3.26 15.00
C ILE A 238 32.76 -2.87 15.75
N VAL A 239 33.60 -2.05 15.14
CA VAL A 239 34.83 -1.50 15.76
C VAL A 239 34.52 -0.66 17.01
N LYS A 240 33.40 0.09 16.98
CA LYS A 240 32.93 0.86 18.15
C LYS A 240 32.42 -0.03 19.29
N LEU A 241 31.79 -1.17 18.97
CA LEU A 241 31.27 -2.12 19.96
C LEU A 241 32.38 -2.90 20.68
N GLN A 242 33.55 -3.07 20.06
CA GLN A 242 34.73 -3.71 20.66
C GLN A 242 35.53 -2.80 21.62
N GLY A 243 34.99 -1.65 22.04
CA GLY A 243 35.57 -0.85 23.13
C GLY A 243 36.73 0.07 22.73
N GLY A 244 36.66 0.68 21.54
CA GLY A 244 37.38 1.93 21.25
C GLY A 244 38.92 1.90 21.34
N ARG A 245 39.56 0.73 21.22
CA ARG A 245 40.99 0.66 20.87
C ARG A 245 41.11 0.46 19.38
N ASN A 246 42.04 1.18 18.75
CA ASN A 246 42.47 0.97 17.37
C ASN A 246 42.93 -0.50 17.19
N SER A 247 42.00 -1.42 16.95
CA SER A 247 42.30 -2.72 16.41
C SER A 247 42.69 -2.49 14.95
N GLY A 248 43.92 -2.82 14.59
CA GLY A 248 44.38 -2.82 13.21
C GLY A 248 43.50 -3.70 12.29
N PRO A 249 43.83 -3.83 11.00
CA PRO A 249 43.13 -4.78 10.13
C PRO A 249 43.12 -6.15 10.80
N ILE A 250 41.93 -6.73 10.96
CA ILE A 250 41.79 -8.09 11.47
C ILE A 250 42.50 -9.00 10.49
N GLN A 251 43.51 -9.70 11.00
CA GLN A 251 44.39 -10.54 10.18
C GLN A 251 43.72 -11.87 9.80
N ASP A 252 42.71 -12.30 10.58
CA ASP A 252 42.05 -13.59 10.38
C ASP A 252 40.91 -13.48 9.34
N PRO A 253 40.94 -14.25 8.24
CA PRO A 253 39.96 -14.19 7.16
C PRO A 253 38.65 -14.90 7.51
N ASP A 254 38.18 -14.82 8.76
CA ASP A 254 36.93 -15.43 9.20
C ASP A 254 35.72 -14.66 8.66
N VAL A 255 34.57 -15.34 8.56
CA VAL A 255 33.32 -14.71 8.13
C VAL A 255 32.55 -14.20 9.34
N TYR A 256 32.27 -12.89 9.34
CA TYR A 256 31.49 -12.22 10.37
C TYR A 256 30.05 -11.98 9.91
N ILE A 257 29.07 -12.32 10.75
CA ILE A 257 27.64 -12.18 10.47
C ILE A 257 27.01 -11.23 11.50
N THR A 258 26.34 -10.20 11.02
CA THR A 258 25.53 -9.27 11.83
C THR A 258 24.14 -9.08 11.21
N CYS A 259 23.15 -8.80 12.05
CA CYS A 259 21.78 -8.47 11.65
C CYS A 259 21.43 -7.06 12.13
N GLU A 260 20.85 -6.24 11.25
CA GLU A 260 20.34 -4.91 11.58
C GLU A 260 18.96 -4.66 10.95
N GLY A 261 18.21 -3.70 11.50
CA GLY A 261 16.95 -3.25 10.91
C GLY A 261 17.15 -2.54 9.57
N ALA A 262 16.26 -2.78 8.60
CA ALA A 262 16.37 -2.20 7.26
C ALA A 262 16.09 -0.68 7.23
N HIS A 263 15.24 -0.18 8.12
CA HIS A 263 14.89 1.24 8.24
C HIS A 263 15.23 1.79 9.64
N PRO A 264 15.37 3.11 9.82
CA PRO A 264 15.69 3.71 11.12
C PRO A 264 14.75 3.27 12.26
N ALA A 265 13.45 3.17 11.99
CA ALA A 265 12.47 2.69 12.97
C ALA A 265 12.65 1.20 13.34
N ASP A 266 13.15 0.38 12.42
CA ASP A 266 13.45 -1.03 12.68
C ASP A 266 14.72 -1.17 13.53
N LYS A 267 15.70 -0.27 13.33
CA LYS A 267 16.95 -0.21 14.12
C LYS A 267 16.69 0.15 15.59
N ASP A 268 15.70 0.99 15.86
CA ASP A 268 15.30 1.36 17.23
C ASP A 268 14.58 0.22 17.97
N VAL A 269 14.04 -0.76 17.24
CA VAL A 269 13.26 -1.89 17.78
C VAL A 269 14.11 -3.16 17.91
N LEU A 270 14.99 -3.42 16.94
CA LEU A 270 15.90 -4.57 16.92
C LEU A 270 17.20 -4.26 17.68
N THR A 271 17.10 -4.17 19.01
CA THR A 271 18.25 -3.84 19.87
C THR A 271 18.90 -5.04 20.54
N ASP A 272 18.14 -6.13 20.78
CA ASP A 272 18.56 -7.23 21.64
C ASP A 272 18.68 -8.54 20.85
N LEU A 273 19.84 -8.73 20.21
CA LEU A 273 20.20 -9.95 19.45
C LEU A 273 21.34 -10.70 20.15
N VAL A 274 21.30 -12.02 20.10
CA VAL A 274 22.39 -12.89 20.60
C VAL A 274 22.78 -13.89 19.51
N TYR A 275 24.06 -13.94 19.17
CA TYR A 275 24.65 -14.79 18.15
C TYR A 275 25.38 -15.96 18.80
N TYR A 276 25.06 -17.19 18.41
CA TYR A 276 25.73 -18.41 18.85
C TYR A 276 26.51 -19.02 17.68
N SER A 277 27.81 -19.21 17.88
CA SER A 277 28.76 -19.78 16.92
C SER A 277 29.66 -20.79 17.60
N MET A 278 30.44 -21.56 16.82
CA MET A 278 31.32 -22.62 17.34
C MET A 278 32.38 -22.10 18.33
N ASP A 279 32.96 -20.94 18.03
CA ASP A 279 33.95 -20.24 18.86
C ASP A 279 33.32 -19.50 20.05
N ASN A 280 32.04 -19.11 19.94
CA ASN A 280 31.29 -18.51 21.05
C ASN A 280 29.93 -19.20 21.29
N PRO A 281 29.95 -20.41 21.87
CA PRO A 281 28.74 -21.18 22.13
C PRO A 281 27.91 -20.62 23.30
N ASN A 282 28.46 -19.70 24.10
CA ASN A 282 27.72 -19.04 25.18
C ASN A 282 26.95 -17.79 24.72
N GLY A 283 27.15 -17.35 23.48
CA GLY A 283 26.46 -16.22 22.87
C GLY A 283 27.29 -14.94 22.85
N SER A 284 27.23 -14.23 21.73
CA SER A 284 27.80 -12.90 21.49
C SER A 284 26.67 -11.89 21.28
N PRO A 285 26.69 -10.68 21.87
CA PRO A 285 25.69 -9.66 21.58
C PRO A 285 25.99 -8.86 20.31
N SER A 286 27.18 -9.03 19.70
CA SER A 286 27.66 -8.13 18.64
C SER A 286 27.65 -8.76 17.24
N TYR A 287 28.16 -9.99 17.11
CA TYR A 287 28.28 -10.69 15.83
C TYR A 287 28.46 -12.19 16.06
N GLY A 288 28.14 -12.98 15.03
CA GLY A 288 28.53 -14.39 14.93
C GLY A 288 29.66 -14.60 13.93
N THR A 289 30.38 -15.69 14.09
CA THR A 289 31.62 -16.00 13.36
C THR A 289 31.56 -17.39 12.73
N ILE A 290 32.07 -17.51 11.51
CA ILE A 290 32.36 -18.79 10.86
C ILE A 290 33.86 -18.82 10.54
N PRO A 291 34.63 -19.75 11.15
CA PRO A 291 36.06 -19.84 10.91
C PRO A 291 36.40 -20.13 9.44
N ASN A 292 37.49 -19.53 8.96
CA ASN A 292 37.93 -19.69 7.57
C ASN A 292 38.32 -21.12 7.20
N HIS A 293 38.74 -21.94 8.17
CA HIS A 293 39.27 -23.29 7.94
C HIS A 293 38.21 -24.28 7.40
N PHE A 294 36.93 -23.90 7.40
CA PHE A 294 35.86 -24.66 6.74
C PHE A 294 35.78 -24.44 5.22
N PHE A 295 36.55 -23.49 4.68
CA PHE A 295 36.59 -23.15 3.27
C PHE A 295 37.93 -23.58 2.65
N PRO A 296 37.97 -23.91 1.34
CA PRO A 296 36.89 -23.83 0.35
C PRO A 296 36.00 -25.08 0.28
N TYR A 297 34.79 -24.91 -0.28
CA TYR A 297 33.93 -26.04 -0.65
C TYR A 297 34.49 -26.77 -1.89
N ARG A 298 34.67 -28.09 -1.80
CA ARG A 298 35.27 -28.95 -2.84
C ARG A 298 34.36 -30.08 -3.33
N ASN A 299 33.04 -29.89 -3.23
CA ASN A 299 32.05 -30.89 -3.67
C ASN A 299 32.19 -32.28 -3.01
N ALA A 300 32.69 -32.33 -1.76
CA ALA A 300 32.73 -33.56 -0.98
C ALA A 300 31.30 -34.01 -0.60
N PRO A 301 30.98 -35.31 -0.74
CA PRO A 301 29.62 -35.83 -0.56
C PRO A 301 29.06 -35.59 0.84
N ASP A 302 29.90 -35.73 1.87
CA ASP A 302 29.50 -35.64 3.28
C ASP A 302 29.74 -34.23 3.87
N HIS A 303 29.93 -33.22 3.03
CA HIS A 303 30.15 -31.85 3.48
C HIS A 303 28.86 -31.17 3.96
N VAL A 304 28.84 -30.84 5.25
CA VAL A 304 27.85 -29.94 5.86
C VAL A 304 28.41 -28.53 5.99
N GLN A 305 27.53 -27.52 5.92
CA GLN A 305 27.95 -26.12 5.95
C GLN A 305 27.98 -25.62 7.40
N PRO A 306 29.02 -24.89 7.82
CA PRO A 306 28.98 -24.21 9.11
C PRO A 306 27.88 -23.15 9.13
N PHE A 307 27.31 -22.91 10.30
CA PHE A 307 26.21 -21.95 10.50
C PHE A 307 26.37 -21.14 11.79
N VAL A 308 25.59 -20.06 11.89
CA VAL A 308 25.43 -19.24 13.10
C VAL A 308 23.96 -19.25 13.49
N LEU A 309 23.65 -19.39 14.77
CA LEU A 309 22.30 -19.21 15.31
C LEU A 309 22.13 -17.80 15.85
N VAL A 310 21.08 -17.10 15.42
CA VAL A 310 20.74 -15.76 15.88
C VAL A 310 19.44 -15.82 16.68
N GLN A 311 19.52 -15.54 17.98
CA GLN A 311 18.36 -15.44 18.85
C GLN A 311 17.87 -14.00 18.94
N PHE A 312 16.58 -13.81 18.69
CA PHE A 312 15.90 -12.54 18.84
C PHE A 312 15.30 -12.46 20.24
N LYS A 313 15.92 -11.71 21.17
CA LYS A 313 15.46 -11.63 22.57
C LYS A 313 14.21 -10.77 22.73
N LYS A 314 14.07 -9.76 21.87
CA LYS A 314 12.97 -8.80 21.88
C LYS A 314 12.45 -8.65 20.45
N LEU A 315 11.28 -9.23 20.20
CA LEU A 315 10.56 -9.02 18.96
C LEU A 315 9.58 -7.85 19.11
N PRO A 316 9.33 -7.05 18.07
CA PRO A 316 8.11 -6.27 18.00
C PRO A 316 6.94 -7.25 18.05
N LEU A 317 6.24 -7.31 19.18
CA LEU A 317 4.99 -8.06 19.30
C LEU A 317 3.99 -7.47 18.30
N ASP A 318 3.84 -8.15 17.17
CA ASP A 318 2.80 -7.91 16.19
C ASP A 318 1.47 -8.40 16.81
N ARG A 319 0.92 -7.65 17.79
CA ARG A 319 -0.50 -7.75 18.21
C ARG A 319 -1.45 -7.26 17.10
N LEU A 320 -1.05 -7.43 15.84
CA LEU A 320 -1.45 -6.60 14.71
C LEU A 320 -2.33 -7.36 13.71
N ASN A 321 -2.92 -8.50 14.11
CA ASN A 321 -3.89 -9.20 13.27
C ASN A 321 -5.19 -9.67 13.98
N ASP A 322 -5.42 -9.30 15.24
CA ASP A 322 -6.72 -9.46 15.91
C ASP A 322 -7.32 -8.12 16.41
N GLN A 323 -6.59 -7.00 16.37
CA GLN A 323 -7.06 -5.73 16.97
C GLN A 323 -7.77 -4.76 16.00
N ALA A 324 -8.10 -5.19 14.77
CA ALA A 324 -9.01 -4.46 13.87
C ALA A 324 -10.22 -5.32 13.45
N LYS A 325 -10.50 -6.38 14.20
CA LYS A 325 -11.70 -7.21 14.01
C LYS A 325 -12.74 -6.73 15.01
N LEU A 326 -13.89 -6.27 14.52
CA LEU A 326 -15.04 -5.96 15.35
C LEU A 326 -15.42 -7.21 16.15
N PHE A 327 -15.68 -7.04 17.43
CA PHE A 327 -16.10 -8.14 18.28
C PHE A 327 -17.53 -8.56 17.95
N LEU A 328 -18.44 -7.59 17.81
CA LEU A 328 -19.86 -7.83 17.55
C LEU A 328 -20.42 -6.80 16.56
N THR A 329 -21.11 -7.28 15.53
CA THR A 329 -21.91 -6.43 14.63
C THR A 329 -23.40 -6.66 14.90
N ILE A 330 -24.10 -5.63 15.36
CA ILE A 330 -25.52 -5.66 15.68
C ILE A 330 -26.30 -5.16 14.46
N ALA A 331 -26.95 -6.07 13.76
CA ALA A 331 -27.77 -5.82 12.58
C ALA A 331 -29.25 -5.64 12.96
N VAL A 332 -29.72 -4.40 13.02
CA VAL A 332 -31.12 -4.08 13.37
C VAL A 332 -31.95 -3.96 12.09
N LEU A 333 -33.02 -4.73 11.99
CA LEU A 333 -34.01 -4.58 10.93
C LEU A 333 -35.09 -3.61 11.40
N SER A 334 -35.27 -2.51 10.66
CA SER A 334 -36.29 -1.50 10.96
C SER A 334 -37.00 -1.06 9.68
N SER A 335 -37.98 -0.17 9.81
CA SER A 335 -38.60 0.54 8.70
C SER A 335 -38.52 2.04 8.93
N HIS A 336 -38.68 2.82 7.87
CA HIS A 336 -38.60 4.26 7.95
C HIS A 336 -39.63 4.86 8.93
N GLU A 337 -40.85 4.34 8.89
CA GLU A 337 -41.96 4.76 9.76
C GLU A 337 -41.64 4.51 11.25
N ARG A 338 -40.93 3.42 11.54
CA ARG A 338 -40.64 2.96 12.91
C ARG A 338 -39.36 3.55 13.48
N LEU A 339 -38.52 4.14 12.63
CA LEU A 339 -37.24 4.73 13.01
C LEU A 339 -37.41 5.87 14.05
N ASN A 340 -38.48 6.67 13.91
CA ASN A 340 -38.78 7.78 14.83
C ASN A 340 -39.01 7.34 16.28
N ASP A 341 -39.56 6.14 16.47
CA ASP A 341 -39.93 5.64 17.79
C ASP A 341 -38.79 4.85 18.43
N TYR A 342 -38.17 3.94 17.65
CA TYR A 342 -37.23 2.96 18.19
C TYR A 342 -35.77 3.39 18.13
N LEU A 343 -35.35 4.17 17.13
CA LEU A 343 -33.96 4.62 17.04
C LEU A 343 -33.58 5.49 18.26
N PRO A 344 -34.35 6.52 18.64
CA PRO A 344 -34.06 7.26 19.87
C PRO A 344 -34.10 6.36 21.11
N ALA A 345 -35.02 5.38 21.17
CA ALA A 345 -35.11 4.46 22.30
C ALA A 345 -33.82 3.64 22.46
N ILE A 346 -33.25 3.15 21.35
CA ILE A 346 -31.99 2.39 21.32
C ILE A 346 -30.81 3.31 21.72
N LEU A 347 -30.70 4.49 21.09
CA LEU A 347 -29.58 5.41 21.29
C LEU A 347 -29.53 6.02 22.69
N GLU A 348 -30.68 6.23 23.33
CA GLU A 348 -30.77 6.75 24.71
C GLU A 348 -30.60 5.67 25.78
N THR A 349 -30.50 4.40 25.41
CA THR A 349 -30.49 3.29 26.36
C THR A 349 -29.32 2.34 26.13
N TRP A 350 -29.56 1.13 25.63
CA TRP A 350 -28.55 0.09 25.58
C TRP A 350 -27.39 0.39 24.62
N ALA A 351 -27.58 1.25 23.61
CA ALA A 351 -26.47 1.68 22.76
C ALA A 351 -25.41 2.49 23.53
N LEU A 352 -25.78 3.18 24.61
CA LEU A 352 -24.82 3.93 25.45
C LEU A 352 -23.84 3.02 26.19
N THR A 353 -24.21 1.74 26.39
CA THR A 353 -23.38 0.75 27.09
C THR A 353 -22.44 -0.02 26.16
N THR A 354 -22.34 0.38 24.89
CA THR A 354 -21.50 -0.27 23.88
C THR A 354 -20.06 0.25 23.90
N THR A 355 -19.14 -0.47 23.26
CA THR A 355 -17.73 -0.11 23.14
C THR A 355 -17.34 0.09 21.68
N MET A 356 -16.14 0.63 21.42
CA MET A 356 -15.58 0.77 20.06
C MET A 356 -15.37 -0.57 19.32
N GLU A 357 -15.46 -1.70 20.01
CA GLU A 357 -15.38 -3.04 19.40
C GLU A 357 -16.74 -3.52 18.85
N ILE A 358 -17.81 -2.75 19.08
CA ILE A 358 -19.18 -3.05 18.65
C ILE A 358 -19.61 -2.05 17.57
N GLU A 359 -20.27 -2.56 16.54
CA GLU A 359 -20.84 -1.75 15.47
C GLU A 359 -22.34 -2.04 15.32
N ILE A 360 -23.14 -1.00 15.17
CA ILE A 360 -24.59 -1.13 14.98
C ILE A 360 -24.92 -0.74 13.54
N VAL A 361 -25.59 -1.64 12.82
CA VAL A 361 -26.01 -1.45 11.43
C VAL A 361 -27.52 -1.57 11.34
N ILE A 362 -28.19 -0.50 10.94
CA ILE A 362 -29.66 -0.45 10.81
C ILE A 362 -30.02 -0.61 9.34
N PHE A 363 -30.79 -1.63 9.01
CA PHE A 363 -31.26 -1.91 7.66
C PHE A 363 -32.67 -1.38 7.44
N LEU A 364 -32.83 -0.58 6.37
CA LEU A 364 -34.08 0.04 5.95
C LEU A 364 -34.44 -0.37 4.52
N GLU A 365 -35.71 -0.26 4.17
CA GLU A 365 -36.21 -0.31 2.78
C GLU A 365 -35.74 0.88 1.93
N GLU A 366 -35.82 0.73 0.61
CA GLU A 366 -35.45 1.76 -0.37
C GLU A 366 -36.42 2.95 -0.35
N THR A 367 -37.70 2.71 -0.06
CA THR A 367 -38.73 3.74 0.00
C THR A 367 -38.65 4.51 1.31
N SER A 368 -37.78 5.51 1.34
CA SER A 368 -37.93 6.65 2.24
C SER A 368 -36.96 7.77 1.89
N SER A 369 -37.53 8.93 1.58
CA SER A 369 -36.91 10.21 1.82
C SER A 369 -36.69 10.33 3.33
N THR A 370 -35.60 9.74 3.85
CA THR A 370 -35.07 10.15 5.14
C THR A 370 -34.80 11.63 5.00
N ASN A 371 -35.70 12.44 5.54
CA ASN A 371 -35.51 13.86 5.58
C ASN A 371 -34.14 14.06 6.23
N VAL A 372 -33.26 14.71 5.50
CA VAL A 372 -31.92 15.13 5.90
C VAL A 372 -31.83 15.36 7.41
N ASP A 373 -32.74 16.25 7.78
CA ASP A 373 -32.95 16.83 9.09
C ASP A 373 -33.32 15.84 10.21
N PHE A 374 -33.81 14.63 9.91
CA PHE A 374 -34.28 13.70 10.96
C PHE A 374 -33.12 13.11 11.77
N LEU A 375 -32.07 12.64 11.09
CA LEU A 375 -30.89 12.08 11.76
C LEU A 375 -30.11 13.18 12.47
N ASP A 376 -29.97 14.33 11.84
CA ASP A 376 -29.33 15.50 12.45
C ASP A 376 -30.10 16.02 13.67
N ARG A 377 -31.43 16.04 13.63
CA ARG A 377 -32.25 16.36 14.81
C ARG A 377 -32.03 15.35 15.94
N ILE A 378 -31.95 14.06 15.65
CA ILE A 378 -31.70 13.03 16.67
C ILE A 378 -30.29 13.18 17.26
N PHE A 379 -29.25 13.27 16.43
CA PHE A 379 -27.87 13.37 16.91
C PHE A 379 -27.55 14.73 17.57
N SER A 380 -28.21 15.82 17.17
CA SER A 380 -28.11 17.12 17.87
C SER A 380 -28.84 17.13 19.21
N THR A 381 -29.90 16.32 19.38
CA THR A 381 -30.62 16.19 20.66
C THR A 381 -29.92 15.23 21.63
N LEU A 382 -29.24 14.20 21.10
CA LEU A 382 -28.44 13.24 21.85
C LEU A 382 -27.07 13.84 22.20
N ASN A 383 -27.04 14.72 23.21
CA ASN A 383 -25.81 15.29 23.77
C ASN A 383 -25.00 14.25 24.57
N THR A 384 -24.68 13.09 23.96
CA THR A 384 -24.11 11.90 24.63
C THR A 384 -23.11 11.18 23.72
N ASP A 385 -21.93 10.87 24.28
CA ASP A 385 -20.85 10.15 23.59
C ASP A 385 -21.18 8.66 23.42
N ILE A 386 -21.77 8.28 22.28
CA ILE A 386 -21.91 6.86 21.91
C ILE A 386 -20.55 6.34 21.43
N LEU A 387 -20.01 5.32 22.10
CA LEU A 387 -18.69 4.75 21.80
C LEU A 387 -18.68 3.80 20.59
N ALA A 388 -19.82 3.23 20.20
CA ALA A 388 -19.97 2.37 19.02
C ALA A 388 -20.25 3.16 17.74
N CYS A 389 -19.78 2.63 16.60
CA CYS A 389 -20.12 3.18 15.29
C CYS A 389 -21.54 2.76 14.87
N LEU A 390 -22.35 3.71 14.41
CA LEU A 390 -23.71 3.49 13.91
C LEU A 390 -23.77 3.73 12.39
N TYR A 391 -24.34 2.77 11.66
CA TYR A 391 -24.56 2.86 10.22
C TYR A 391 -26.03 2.64 9.88
N ILE A 392 -26.54 3.40 8.91
CA ILE A 392 -27.87 3.21 8.35
C ILE A 392 -27.72 2.79 6.89
N VAL A 393 -28.22 1.60 6.57
CA VAL A 393 -28.08 0.97 5.27
C VAL A 393 -29.47 0.82 4.65
N LYS A 394 -29.69 1.51 3.53
CA LYS A 394 -30.89 1.33 2.71
C LYS A 394 -30.67 0.20 1.72
N LEU A 395 -31.49 -0.84 1.82
CA LEU A 395 -31.43 -2.01 0.95
C LEU A 395 -32.22 -1.72 -0.33
N LYS A 396 -31.51 -1.63 -1.45
CA LYS A 396 -32.12 -1.37 -2.75
C LYS A 396 -33.04 -2.49 -3.20
N HIS A 397 -34.11 -2.11 -3.88
CA HIS A 397 -35.17 -2.97 -4.35
C HIS A 397 -35.88 -3.73 -3.22
N VAL A 398 -35.72 -3.29 -1.97
CA VAL A 398 -36.44 -3.84 -0.83
C VAL A 398 -37.54 -2.87 -0.46
N GLU A 399 -38.77 -3.36 -0.46
CA GLU A 399 -39.96 -2.60 -0.06
C GLU A 399 -40.30 -2.87 1.42
N ASN A 400 -41.06 -1.96 2.04
CA ASN A 400 -41.57 -2.14 3.39
C ASN A 400 -42.81 -3.06 3.42
N HIS A 401 -42.61 -4.35 3.16
CA HIS A 401 -43.66 -5.38 3.30
C HIS A 401 -43.47 -6.20 4.58
N TYR A 402 -44.57 -6.54 5.25
CA TYR A 402 -44.55 -7.41 6.42
C TYR A 402 -45.17 -8.78 6.08
N PRO A 403 -44.49 -9.91 6.36
CA PRO A 403 -43.21 -10.02 7.05
C PRO A 403 -41.99 -9.57 6.21
N PRO A 404 -40.90 -9.09 6.84
CA PRO A 404 -39.78 -8.43 6.15
C PRO A 404 -38.81 -9.42 5.48
N GLN A 405 -39.34 -10.36 4.69
CA GLN A 405 -38.58 -11.48 4.14
C GLN A 405 -37.42 -11.05 3.25
N LYS A 406 -37.72 -10.23 2.22
CA LYS A 406 -36.69 -9.70 1.31
C LYS A 406 -35.63 -8.89 2.05
N LYS A 407 -36.06 -8.08 3.03
CA LYS A 407 -35.17 -7.25 3.87
C LYS A 407 -34.22 -8.12 4.69
N SER A 408 -34.71 -9.18 5.31
CA SER A 408 -33.91 -10.10 6.12
C SER A 408 -32.81 -10.79 5.30
N PHE A 409 -33.14 -11.36 4.15
CA PHE A 409 -32.15 -12.03 3.28
C PHE A 409 -31.12 -11.05 2.71
N TYR A 410 -31.55 -9.85 2.31
CA TYR A 410 -30.64 -8.82 1.79
C TYR A 410 -29.72 -8.25 2.88
N ALA A 411 -30.22 -8.07 4.11
CA ALA A 411 -29.41 -7.68 5.26
C ALA A 411 -28.34 -8.76 5.57
N MET A 412 -28.73 -10.03 5.56
CA MET A 412 -27.78 -11.14 5.72
C MET A 412 -26.73 -11.19 4.61
N LYS A 413 -27.12 -10.90 3.36
CA LYS A 413 -26.19 -10.85 2.22
C LYS A 413 -25.20 -9.68 2.36
N PHE A 414 -25.67 -8.54 2.85
CA PHE A 414 -24.82 -7.40 3.17
C PHE A 414 -23.80 -7.75 4.25
N LEU A 415 -24.26 -8.37 5.35
CA LEU A 415 -23.39 -8.77 6.46
C LEU A 415 -22.32 -9.77 5.99
N TYR A 416 -22.70 -10.76 5.16
CA TYR A 416 -21.72 -11.66 4.55
C TYR A 416 -20.71 -10.88 3.68
N THR A 417 -21.18 -10.00 2.80
CA THR A 417 -20.30 -9.32 1.83
C THR A 417 -19.28 -8.40 2.53
N PHE A 418 -19.71 -7.67 3.56
CA PHE A 418 -18.90 -6.62 4.18
C PHE A 418 -18.28 -7.01 5.52
N TYR A 419 -18.89 -7.94 6.27
CA TYR A 419 -18.49 -8.26 7.65
C TYR A 419 -17.93 -9.67 7.85
N GLN A 420 -18.01 -10.58 6.86
CA GLN A 420 -17.54 -11.97 7.00
C GLN A 420 -16.10 -12.12 7.53
N HIS A 421 -15.20 -11.18 7.21
CA HIS A 421 -13.81 -11.18 7.71
C HIS A 421 -13.52 -10.05 8.70
N ARG A 422 -14.52 -9.21 9.01
CA ARG A 422 -14.37 -8.01 9.85
C ARG A 422 -15.02 -8.15 11.22
N THR A 423 -15.92 -9.11 11.43
CA THR A 423 -16.60 -9.32 12.71
C THR A 423 -16.43 -10.75 13.23
N SER A 424 -16.44 -10.90 14.56
CA SER A 424 -16.43 -12.22 15.21
C SER A 424 -17.84 -12.78 15.37
N TRP A 425 -18.80 -11.91 15.69
CA TRP A 425 -20.20 -12.27 15.91
C TRP A 425 -21.13 -11.32 15.17
N VAL A 426 -22.22 -11.85 14.63
CA VAL A 426 -23.34 -11.06 14.09
C VAL A 426 -24.57 -11.30 14.93
N LEU A 427 -25.22 -10.23 15.40
CA LEU A 427 -26.51 -10.28 16.08
C LEU A 427 -27.57 -9.60 15.20
N ARG A 428 -28.46 -10.39 14.58
CA ARG A 428 -29.64 -9.89 13.87
C ARG A 428 -30.77 -9.64 14.86
N LEU A 429 -31.37 -8.45 14.84
CA LEU A 429 -32.40 -7.99 15.76
C LEU A 429 -33.53 -7.26 15.06
N ASP A 430 -34.70 -7.27 15.70
CA ASP A 430 -35.75 -6.30 15.41
C ASP A 430 -35.52 -5.01 16.21
N ASP A 431 -35.95 -3.88 15.66
CA ASP A 431 -35.84 -2.53 16.26
C ASP A 431 -36.58 -2.34 17.59
N ASN A 432 -37.54 -3.20 17.93
CA ASN A 432 -38.27 -3.19 19.19
C ASN A 432 -37.69 -4.15 20.24
N ALA A 433 -36.42 -4.54 20.14
CA ALA A 433 -35.72 -5.38 21.11
C ALA A 433 -34.76 -4.56 22.00
N TYR A 434 -34.69 -4.91 23.29
CA TYR A 434 -33.69 -4.36 24.21
C TYR A 434 -32.56 -5.36 24.45
N VAL A 435 -31.31 -4.90 24.36
CA VAL A 435 -30.11 -5.74 24.50
C VAL A 435 -29.35 -5.37 25.77
N HIS A 436 -29.12 -6.33 26.66
CA HIS A 436 -28.25 -6.15 27.81
C HIS A 436 -26.78 -6.41 27.41
N ILE A 437 -26.11 -5.38 26.86
CA ILE A 437 -24.75 -5.48 26.30
C ILE A 437 -23.74 -6.02 27.32
N GLU A 438 -23.73 -5.47 28.53
CA GLU A 438 -22.78 -5.86 29.58
C GLU A 438 -22.87 -7.33 29.99
N LYS A 439 -24.04 -7.96 29.83
CA LYS A 439 -24.25 -9.37 30.13
C LYS A 439 -23.97 -10.26 28.91
N LEU A 440 -24.32 -9.78 27.72
CA LEU A 440 -24.15 -10.48 26.46
C LEU A 440 -22.67 -10.63 26.06
N ILE A 441 -21.86 -9.57 26.21
CA ILE A 441 -20.48 -9.56 25.72
C ILE A 441 -19.57 -10.56 26.45
N PRO A 442 -19.53 -10.63 27.79
CA PRO A 442 -18.73 -11.63 28.50
C PRO A 442 -19.14 -13.06 28.14
N TRP A 443 -20.44 -13.29 27.95
CA TRP A 443 -20.96 -14.58 27.53
C TRP A 443 -20.49 -14.96 26.12
N LEU A 444 -20.59 -14.06 25.14
CA LEU A 444 -20.06 -14.32 23.78
C LEU A 444 -18.54 -14.50 23.75
N LYS A 445 -17.79 -13.83 24.64
CA LYS A 445 -16.33 -14.02 24.79
C LYS A 445 -15.96 -15.41 25.29
N SER A 446 -16.89 -16.11 25.96
CA SER A 446 -16.68 -17.49 26.42
C SER A 446 -16.89 -18.55 25.33
N ILE A 447 -17.37 -18.16 24.15
CA ILE A 447 -17.75 -19.07 23.07
C ILE A 447 -16.81 -18.86 21.86
N ASP A 448 -16.43 -19.95 21.19
CA ASP A 448 -15.56 -19.89 20.01
C ASP A 448 -16.35 -19.53 18.74
N HIS A 449 -16.11 -18.31 18.23
CA HIS A 449 -16.72 -17.79 17.00
C HIS A 449 -16.24 -18.47 15.71
N ARG A 450 -15.19 -19.31 15.77
CA ARG A 450 -14.69 -20.08 14.62
C ARG A 450 -15.51 -21.34 14.36
N GLN A 451 -16.32 -21.76 15.34
CA GLN A 451 -17.27 -22.85 15.16
C GLN A 451 -18.56 -22.35 14.49
N ALA A 452 -19.19 -23.16 13.65
CA ALA A 452 -20.47 -22.83 13.04
C ALA A 452 -21.58 -22.90 14.11
N LEU A 453 -21.99 -21.73 14.61
CA LEU A 453 -22.99 -21.59 15.66
C LEU A 453 -24.16 -20.71 15.18
N TYR A 454 -25.36 -21.15 15.55
CA TYR A 454 -26.63 -20.47 15.26
C TYR A 454 -27.44 -20.43 16.56
N ILE A 455 -27.42 -19.28 17.23
CA ILE A 455 -27.85 -19.15 18.63
C ILE A 455 -29.02 -18.19 18.74
N GLY A 456 -30.03 -18.59 19.50
CA GLY A 456 -31.23 -17.79 19.78
C GLY A 456 -32.31 -18.63 20.43
N GLN A 457 -33.53 -18.10 20.46
CA GLN A 457 -34.69 -18.84 20.94
C GLN A 457 -35.20 -19.82 19.88
N GLY A 458 -35.15 -21.12 20.15
CA GLY A 458 -35.59 -22.16 19.23
C GLY A 458 -37.11 -22.20 19.03
N GLY A 459 -37.55 -22.17 17.76
CA GLY A 459 -38.93 -22.34 17.33
C GLY A 459 -39.14 -23.64 16.55
N THR A 460 -40.33 -24.23 16.72
CA THR A 460 -40.76 -25.46 16.02
C THR A 460 -41.80 -25.21 14.92
N GLY A 461 -42.18 -23.95 14.69
CA GLY A 461 -43.24 -23.56 13.76
C GLY A 461 -44.64 -23.67 14.37
N ARG A 462 -45.65 -23.12 13.69
CA ARG A 462 -47.05 -23.16 14.16
C ARG A 462 -47.66 -24.55 13.93
N ARG A 463 -48.40 -25.07 14.91
CA ARG A 463 -49.17 -26.33 14.79
C ARG A 463 -50.31 -26.27 13.75
N ASN A 464 -50.84 -25.09 13.45
CA ASN A 464 -52.03 -24.88 12.60
C ASN A 464 -51.72 -24.10 11.30
N GLY A 465 -50.48 -24.07 10.83
CA GLY A 465 -50.07 -23.46 9.55
C GLY A 465 -49.60 -24.52 8.53
N PRO A 466 -49.34 -24.14 7.26
CA PRO A 466 -48.75 -25.06 6.29
C PRO A 466 -47.48 -25.68 6.87
N ALA A 467 -47.38 -27.01 6.81
CA ALA A 467 -46.40 -27.79 7.54
C ALA A 467 -44.97 -27.50 7.05
N VAL A 468 -44.29 -26.55 7.68
CA VAL A 468 -42.83 -26.46 7.61
C VAL A 468 -42.27 -27.38 8.69
N HIS A 469 -42.29 -28.68 8.43
CA HIS A 469 -41.67 -29.63 9.36
C HIS A 469 -40.15 -29.50 9.27
N PHE A 470 -39.58 -28.86 10.31
CA PHE A 470 -38.19 -29.11 10.68
C PHE A 470 -38.09 -30.57 11.14
N PRO A 471 -36.98 -31.27 10.85
CA PRO A 471 -36.73 -32.60 11.41
C PRO A 471 -36.89 -32.58 12.94
N PRO A 472 -37.30 -33.71 13.56
CA PRO A 472 -37.30 -33.83 15.02
C PRO A 472 -35.97 -33.35 15.60
N GLU A 473 -36.04 -32.59 16.70
CA GLU A 473 -34.86 -32.00 17.39
C GLU A 473 -34.10 -30.91 16.60
N LYS A 474 -34.63 -30.42 15.48
CA LYS A 474 -34.11 -29.24 14.77
C LYS A 474 -35.05 -28.06 14.94
N TYR A 475 -34.47 -26.87 15.12
CA TYR A 475 -35.18 -25.63 15.40
C TYR A 475 -34.63 -24.50 14.52
N PHE A 476 -35.46 -23.53 14.18
CA PHE A 476 -35.00 -22.21 13.71
C PHE A 476 -34.93 -21.25 14.90
N CYS A 477 -34.10 -20.21 14.81
CA CYS A 477 -34.09 -19.16 15.82
C CYS A 477 -35.17 -18.14 15.51
N MET A 478 -36.05 -17.85 16.48
CA MET A 478 -37.08 -16.82 16.36
C MET A 478 -36.43 -15.45 16.12
N GLY A 479 -36.95 -14.72 15.14
CA GLY A 479 -36.31 -13.49 14.65
C GLY A 479 -36.27 -12.35 15.66
N GLY A 480 -37.43 -12.04 16.26
CA GLY A 480 -37.58 -10.81 17.03
C GLY A 480 -36.81 -10.77 18.36
N SER A 481 -36.67 -11.92 19.03
CA SER A 481 -35.85 -12.04 20.26
C SER A 481 -34.34 -11.99 19.97
N GLY A 482 -33.93 -11.86 18.71
CA GLY A 482 -32.54 -11.79 18.31
C GLY A 482 -31.95 -13.14 17.91
N VAL A 483 -31.08 -13.09 16.91
CA VAL A 483 -30.40 -14.23 16.31
C VAL A 483 -28.91 -13.96 16.23
N ILE A 484 -28.10 -14.80 16.85
CA ILE A 484 -26.64 -14.69 16.83
C ILE A 484 -26.06 -15.72 15.87
N LEU A 485 -25.19 -15.25 14.99
CA LEU A 485 -24.43 -16.06 14.05
C LEU A 485 -22.95 -15.85 14.32
N SER A 486 -22.20 -16.94 14.42
CA SER A 486 -20.75 -16.86 14.42
C SER A 486 -20.22 -16.44 13.05
N GLN A 487 -19.00 -15.92 13.02
CA GLN A 487 -18.30 -15.61 11.78
C GLN A 487 -18.33 -16.78 10.79
N GLN A 488 -18.08 -17.99 11.29
CA GLN A 488 -18.06 -19.20 10.47
C GLN A 488 -19.43 -19.51 9.87
N THR A 489 -20.51 -19.36 10.63
CA THR A 489 -21.88 -19.54 10.10
C THR A 489 -22.21 -18.54 9.02
N LEU A 490 -21.83 -17.27 9.21
CA LEU A 490 -22.06 -16.22 8.21
C LEU A 490 -21.33 -16.49 6.89
N MET A 491 -20.06 -16.93 6.97
CA MET A 491 -19.25 -17.30 5.81
C MET A 491 -19.84 -18.48 5.03
N GLN A 492 -20.33 -19.50 5.74
CA GLN A 492 -20.93 -20.69 5.10
C GLN A 492 -22.31 -20.40 4.50
N LEU A 493 -23.12 -19.54 5.15
CA LEU A 493 -24.46 -19.19 4.70
C LEU A 493 -24.45 -18.28 3.46
N GLY A 494 -23.52 -17.32 3.40
CA GLY A 494 -23.50 -16.23 2.43
C GLY A 494 -23.60 -16.59 0.94
N PRO A 495 -22.92 -17.65 0.48
CA PRO A 495 -23.04 -18.15 -0.90
C PRO A 495 -24.45 -18.60 -1.27
N TRP A 496 -25.26 -19.05 -0.30
CA TRP A 496 -26.57 -19.69 -0.54
C TRP A 496 -27.75 -18.72 -0.44
N LEU A 497 -27.57 -17.55 0.16
CA LEU A 497 -28.67 -16.59 0.43
C LEU A 497 -29.50 -16.22 -0.81
N ASP A 498 -28.86 -16.06 -1.99
CA ASP A 498 -29.55 -15.72 -3.23
C ASP A 498 -30.39 -16.89 -3.76
N GLN A 499 -29.87 -18.11 -3.64
CA GLN A 499 -30.56 -19.34 -4.04
C GLN A 499 -31.75 -19.59 -3.10
N CYS A 500 -31.53 -19.51 -1.79
CA CYS A 500 -32.58 -19.69 -0.80
C CYS A 500 -33.74 -18.73 -1.03
N TYR A 501 -33.46 -17.44 -1.23
CA TYR A 501 -34.48 -16.42 -1.43
C TYR A 501 -35.25 -16.58 -2.76
N ARG A 502 -34.58 -16.96 -3.85
CA ARG A 502 -35.24 -17.02 -5.16
C ARG A 502 -35.99 -18.33 -5.40
N ASN A 503 -35.48 -19.44 -4.88
CA ASN A 503 -35.86 -20.78 -5.34
C ASN A 503 -36.32 -21.74 -4.24
N GLU A 504 -36.13 -21.42 -2.96
CA GLU A 504 -36.31 -22.39 -1.87
C GLU A 504 -37.28 -21.93 -0.76
N LEU A 505 -37.84 -20.72 -0.89
CA LEU A 505 -38.82 -20.18 0.07
C LEU A 505 -40.11 -21.01 0.05
N LEU A 506 -40.52 -21.50 1.23
CA LEU A 506 -41.79 -22.23 1.38
C LEU A 506 -42.88 -21.43 2.12
N THR A 507 -42.48 -20.44 2.91
CA THR A 507 -43.38 -19.57 3.67
C THR A 507 -42.98 -18.12 3.53
N ASN A 508 -43.85 -17.23 4.00
CA ASN A 508 -43.58 -15.79 4.06
C ASN A 508 -42.92 -15.37 5.38
N HIS A 509 -42.62 -16.32 6.29
CA HIS A 509 -41.99 -16.04 7.58
C HIS A 509 -40.47 -16.01 7.44
N GLU A 510 -39.85 -14.87 7.68
CA GLU A 510 -38.46 -14.65 7.33
C GLU A 510 -37.46 -15.38 8.24
N ASP A 511 -37.78 -15.53 9.51
CA ASP A 511 -36.97 -16.26 10.48
C ASP A 511 -37.01 -17.78 10.25
N VAL A 512 -38.19 -18.29 9.88
CA VAL A 512 -38.39 -19.68 9.45
C VAL A 512 -37.57 -19.99 8.21
N GLU A 513 -37.68 -19.18 7.15
CA GLU A 513 -36.97 -19.42 5.89
C GLU A 513 -35.45 -19.21 6.01
N LEU A 514 -35.00 -18.22 6.79
CA LEU A 514 -33.58 -18.08 7.09
C LEU A 514 -33.05 -19.29 7.87
N GLY A 515 -33.82 -19.79 8.83
CA GLY A 515 -33.50 -21.02 9.57
C GLY A 515 -33.47 -22.26 8.68
N ARG A 516 -34.38 -22.39 7.72
CA ARG A 516 -34.35 -23.47 6.71
C ARG A 516 -33.12 -23.38 5.83
N CYS A 517 -32.75 -22.18 5.38
CA CYS A 517 -31.56 -21.97 4.54
C CYS A 517 -30.28 -22.38 5.30
N ILE A 518 -30.15 -21.97 6.57
CA ILE A 518 -29.04 -22.38 7.44
C ILE A 518 -29.04 -23.90 7.65
N LEU A 519 -30.18 -24.50 7.97
CA LEU A 519 -30.27 -25.94 8.19
C LEU A 519 -29.93 -26.75 6.93
N THR A 520 -30.34 -26.28 5.76
CA THR A 520 -30.14 -26.99 4.49
C THR A 520 -28.70 -26.90 4.01
N HIS A 521 -28.10 -25.71 4.08
CA HIS A 521 -26.80 -25.45 3.44
C HIS A 521 -25.61 -25.37 4.41
N VAL A 522 -25.84 -25.04 5.68
CA VAL A 522 -24.83 -25.00 6.75
C VAL A 522 -24.92 -26.23 7.66
N GLN A 523 -26.03 -26.98 7.58
CA GLN A 523 -26.27 -28.22 8.33
C GLN A 523 -26.29 -28.07 9.87
N ILE A 524 -26.59 -26.86 10.35
CA ILE A 524 -26.75 -26.57 11.78
C ILE A 524 -28.18 -26.13 12.10
N GLY A 525 -28.66 -26.47 13.31
CA GLY A 525 -29.95 -26.03 13.84
C GLY A 525 -29.77 -24.95 14.91
N CYS A 526 -30.82 -24.20 15.20
CA CYS A 526 -30.81 -23.24 16.30
C CYS A 526 -30.61 -23.96 17.63
N THR A 527 -29.84 -23.35 18.54
CA THR A 527 -29.66 -23.85 19.90
C THR A 527 -30.99 -24.02 20.62
N ASN A 528 -31.27 -25.24 21.10
CA ASN A 528 -32.47 -25.55 21.89
C ASN A 528 -32.07 -25.96 23.31
N ALA A 529 -31.58 -24.99 24.07
CA ALA A 529 -31.37 -25.13 25.51
C ALA A 529 -32.60 -24.58 26.27
N TYR A 530 -32.92 -25.15 27.43
CA TYR A 530 -33.98 -24.61 28.29
C TYR A 530 -33.75 -23.11 28.58
N ASP A 531 -32.49 -22.76 28.83
CA ASP A 531 -32.06 -21.39 29.13
C ASP A 531 -32.20 -20.44 27.94
N SER A 532 -32.22 -20.92 26.69
CA SER A 532 -32.30 -20.01 25.53
C SER A 532 -33.63 -19.24 25.49
N LYS A 533 -34.72 -19.81 26.03
CA LYS A 533 -36.01 -19.12 26.18
C LYS A 533 -35.99 -18.04 27.26
N VAL A 534 -35.10 -18.16 28.22
CA VAL A 534 -34.92 -17.20 29.32
C VAL A 534 -33.93 -16.10 28.92
N LEU A 535 -32.87 -16.46 28.19
CA LEU A 535 -31.83 -15.55 27.72
C LEU A 535 -32.28 -14.69 26.53
N PHE A 536 -32.99 -15.27 25.57
CA PHE A 536 -33.59 -14.59 24.43
C PHE A 536 -35.11 -14.55 24.64
N TYR A 537 -35.56 -13.67 25.51
CA TYR A 537 -36.94 -13.68 25.97
C TYR A 537 -37.88 -13.07 24.94
N HIS A 538 -38.86 -13.87 24.49
CA HIS A 538 -39.97 -13.42 23.68
C HIS A 538 -41.31 -13.51 24.43
N HIS A 539 -42.03 -12.39 24.50
CA HIS A 539 -43.41 -12.38 25.01
C HIS A 539 -44.42 -12.72 23.91
N TYR A 540 -45.18 -13.81 24.11
CA TYR A 540 -46.14 -14.34 23.11
C TYR A 540 -47.55 -13.71 23.18
N GLY A 541 -47.86 -12.95 24.23
CA GLY A 541 -49.19 -12.36 24.42
C GLY A 541 -49.41 -11.05 23.65
N PRO A 542 -50.65 -10.74 23.24
CA PRO A 542 -50.98 -9.52 22.49
C PRO A 542 -50.87 -8.24 23.34
N TYR A 543 -51.08 -8.37 24.65
CA TYR A 543 -50.93 -7.33 25.65
C TYR A 543 -49.76 -7.70 26.56
N TYR A 544 -48.93 -6.73 26.90
CA TYR A 544 -47.95 -6.91 27.97
C TYR A 544 -47.74 -5.57 28.69
N SER A 545 -47.47 -5.61 30.00
CA SER A 545 -47.15 -4.44 30.83
C SER A 545 -45.73 -4.54 31.40
N PHE A 546 -45.05 -3.40 31.52
CA PHE A 546 -43.79 -3.33 32.26
C PHE A 546 -44.09 -3.39 33.76
N GLY A 547 -43.59 -4.43 34.44
CA GLY A 547 -43.87 -4.72 35.85
C GLY A 547 -44.57 -6.06 36.08
N ASP A 548 -45.53 -6.43 35.23
CA ASP A 548 -46.26 -7.71 35.36
C ASP A 548 -45.62 -8.81 34.49
N ASP A 549 -45.44 -8.57 33.19
CA ASP A 549 -44.93 -9.58 32.24
C ASP A 549 -43.40 -9.57 32.13
N PHE A 550 -42.78 -8.39 32.29
CA PHE A 550 -41.34 -8.26 32.49
C PHE A 550 -41.02 -8.30 33.99
N THR A 551 -41.19 -9.46 34.61
CA THR A 551 -40.87 -9.62 36.03
C THR A 551 -39.38 -9.33 36.27
N PRO A 552 -38.99 -8.83 37.46
CA PRO A 552 -37.58 -8.64 37.80
C PRO A 552 -36.72 -9.89 37.60
N LYS A 553 -37.32 -11.08 37.77
CA LYS A 553 -36.69 -12.37 37.51
C LYS A 553 -36.41 -12.58 36.02
N ILE A 554 -37.33 -12.25 35.13
CA ILE A 554 -37.11 -12.38 33.67
C ILE A 554 -36.08 -11.34 33.23
N ILE A 555 -36.23 -10.08 33.65
CA ILE A 555 -35.33 -8.98 33.30
C ILE A 555 -33.89 -9.28 33.74
N SER A 556 -33.68 -9.80 34.95
CA SER A 556 -32.33 -10.09 35.45
C SER A 556 -31.64 -11.25 34.71
N HIS A 557 -32.39 -12.16 34.11
CA HIS A 557 -31.82 -13.32 33.40
C HIS A 557 -31.61 -13.06 31.91
N ALA A 558 -32.48 -12.30 31.25
CA ALA A 558 -32.45 -12.12 29.80
C ALA A 558 -31.22 -11.32 29.29
N PHE A 559 -30.65 -11.75 28.16
CA PHE A 559 -29.76 -10.92 27.34
C PHE A 559 -30.55 -10.01 26.41
N ILE A 560 -31.67 -10.51 25.88
CA ILE A 560 -32.50 -9.80 24.91
C ILE A 560 -33.96 -9.91 25.33
N LEU A 561 -34.66 -8.78 25.32
CA LEU A 561 -36.08 -8.66 25.67
C LEU A 561 -36.87 -8.16 24.47
N HIS A 562 -37.87 -8.93 24.04
CA HIS A 562 -38.70 -8.62 22.86
C HIS A 562 -40.15 -9.12 23.02
N PRO A 563 -41.17 -8.42 22.50
CA PRO A 563 -41.15 -7.10 21.86
C PRO A 563 -41.35 -5.97 22.87
N ILE A 564 -40.77 -4.80 22.58
CA ILE A 564 -41.01 -3.58 23.32
C ILE A 564 -41.70 -2.56 22.41
N LYS A 565 -43.01 -2.46 22.52
CA LYS A 565 -43.92 -1.55 21.80
C LYS A 565 -43.88 -0.08 22.27
N ASN A 566 -43.36 0.22 23.46
CA ASN A 566 -43.36 1.59 24.00
C ASN A 566 -41.93 2.03 24.36
N ARG A 567 -41.48 3.16 23.82
CA ARG A 567 -40.17 3.77 24.07
C ARG A 567 -39.87 3.99 25.55
N THR A 568 -40.87 4.31 26.37
CA THR A 568 -40.69 4.52 27.82
C THR A 568 -40.17 3.25 28.50
N VAL A 569 -40.55 2.07 28.01
CA VAL A 569 -40.13 0.78 28.57
C VAL A 569 -38.64 0.52 28.35
N PHE A 570 -38.05 0.96 27.24
CA PHE A 570 -36.59 0.91 27.04
C PHE A 570 -35.85 1.67 28.16
N ARG A 571 -36.32 2.87 28.50
CA ARG A 571 -35.73 3.70 29.56
C ARG A 571 -35.93 3.10 30.94
N GLN A 572 -37.08 2.48 31.18
CA GLN A 572 -37.36 1.79 32.44
C GLN A 572 -36.44 0.57 32.63
N LEU A 573 -36.22 -0.22 31.57
CA LEU A 573 -35.26 -1.34 31.57
C LEU A 573 -33.82 -0.85 31.79
N TYR A 574 -33.41 0.20 31.08
CA TYR A 574 -32.09 0.80 31.27
C TYR A 574 -31.88 1.31 32.70
N SER A 575 -32.87 2.01 33.26
CA SER A 575 -32.84 2.45 34.65
C SER A 575 -32.79 1.29 35.64
N PHE A 576 -33.46 0.18 35.33
CA PHE A 576 -33.42 -1.03 36.15
C PHE A 576 -32.01 -1.65 36.16
N PHE A 577 -31.38 -1.80 35.00
CA PHE A 577 -30.02 -2.35 34.91
C PHE A 577 -28.96 -1.44 35.52
N LEU A 578 -29.04 -0.11 35.30
CA LEU A 578 -28.15 0.86 35.96
C LEU A 578 -28.24 0.77 37.49
N ARG A 579 -29.44 0.56 38.06
CA ARG A 579 -29.61 0.38 39.50
C ARG A 579 -29.04 -0.93 40.03
N GLN A 580 -28.96 -1.98 39.19
CA GLN A 580 -28.30 -3.23 39.59
C GLN A 580 -26.76 -3.09 39.60
N ASN A 581 -26.20 -2.25 38.73
CA ASN A 581 -24.75 -2.13 38.55
C ASN A 581 -24.06 -1.12 39.49
N HIS A 582 -24.79 -0.15 40.05
CA HIS A 582 -24.21 0.90 40.93
C HIS A 582 -24.81 0.90 42.35
N HIS A 583 -23.94 0.68 43.35
CA HIS A 583 -24.10 1.33 44.66
C HIS A 583 -24.09 2.87 44.48
N PRO A 584 -24.82 3.64 45.31
CA PRO A 584 -25.31 4.97 44.94
C PRO A 584 -24.25 6.07 45.07
N THR A 585 -24.00 6.83 44.00
CA THR A 585 -23.44 8.19 44.10
C THR A 585 -24.05 9.13 43.06
N ASN A 586 -24.92 10.01 43.57
CA ASN A 586 -25.39 11.31 43.05
C ASN A 586 -25.70 11.50 41.56
N ILE A 587 -26.98 11.32 41.24
CA ILE A 587 -27.66 11.94 40.09
C ILE A 587 -28.17 13.31 40.53
N SER A 588 -27.39 14.36 40.30
CA SER A 588 -27.89 15.74 40.35
C SER A 588 -26.92 16.69 39.64
N GLU A 589 -27.10 16.86 38.33
CA GLU A 589 -26.97 18.16 37.63
C GLU A 589 -27.26 17.97 36.14
N TRP A 590 -28.47 18.36 35.74
CA TRP A 590 -28.89 18.52 34.35
C TRP A 590 -29.29 19.99 34.19
N LYS A 591 -28.67 20.72 33.26
CA LYS A 591 -29.23 21.96 32.70
C LYS A 591 -28.92 22.06 31.20
N PRO A 592 -29.91 22.44 30.36
CA PRO A 592 -29.74 22.57 28.91
C PRO A 592 -29.29 23.98 28.54
N LEU A 593 -28.51 24.14 27.46
CA LEU A 593 -28.40 25.43 26.79
C LEU A 593 -28.14 25.28 25.29
N ASN A 594 -28.99 26.01 24.55
CA ASN A 594 -29.04 26.17 23.11
C ASN A 594 -27.73 26.74 22.51
N SER A 595 -27.36 26.25 21.33
CA SER A 595 -26.91 27.11 20.23
C SER A 595 -27.08 26.37 18.90
N GLU A 596 -27.92 26.93 18.04
CA GLU A 596 -28.20 26.47 16.68
C GLU A 596 -26.91 26.36 15.85
N THR A 597 -26.75 25.25 15.13
CA THR A 597 -25.87 25.17 13.95
C THR A 597 -26.64 24.49 12.82
N HIS A 598 -26.63 25.15 11.66
CA HIS A 598 -27.34 24.73 10.45
C HIS A 598 -26.63 23.55 9.80
N VAL A 599 -27.32 22.44 9.53
CA VAL A 599 -26.82 21.44 8.57
C VAL A 599 -27.52 21.67 7.23
N THR A 600 -26.74 22.04 6.22
CA THR A 600 -27.20 22.09 4.83
C THR A 600 -26.87 20.76 4.17
N PHE A 601 -27.89 20.00 3.82
CA PHE A 601 -27.76 18.81 2.99
C PHE A 601 -27.71 19.15 1.51
N LEU A 602 -26.84 18.47 0.76
CA LEU A 602 -26.93 18.43 -0.70
C LEU A 602 -27.03 17.00 -1.21
N ASN A 603 -28.31 16.63 -1.41
CA ASN A 603 -28.93 16.05 -2.59
C ASN A 603 -28.42 14.74 -3.22
N ASN A 604 -29.36 13.78 -3.21
CA ASN A 604 -29.78 12.91 -4.31
C ASN A 604 -28.76 12.68 -5.44
N ARG A 605 -28.18 11.46 -5.45
CA ARG A 605 -27.98 10.74 -6.71
C ARG A 605 -28.49 9.31 -6.58
N GLU A 606 -29.46 9.01 -7.44
CA GLU A 606 -29.96 7.67 -7.77
C GLU A 606 -28.80 6.74 -8.09
N LEU A 607 -28.95 5.48 -7.69
CA LEU A 607 -27.84 4.56 -7.58
C LEU A 607 -28.24 3.31 -8.38
N ASP A 608 -27.73 3.18 -9.60
CA ASP A 608 -27.94 2.02 -10.48
C ASP A 608 -26.84 1.00 -10.19
N THR A 609 -27.24 -0.14 -9.62
CA THR A 609 -26.35 -1.19 -9.12
C THR A 609 -25.47 -1.85 -10.17
N THR A 610 -25.81 -1.72 -11.46
CA THR A 610 -25.07 -2.35 -12.55
C THR A 610 -24.02 -1.44 -13.18
N ARG A 611 -24.13 -0.12 -12.99
CA ARG A 611 -23.27 0.88 -13.65
C ARG A 611 -22.30 1.57 -12.68
N ASP A 612 -22.71 1.78 -11.43
CA ASP A 612 -21.98 2.65 -10.49
C ASP A 612 -20.87 1.95 -9.69
N ILE A 613 -20.81 0.60 -9.70
CA ILE A 613 -19.69 -0.17 -9.13
C ILE A 613 -18.41 -0.03 -9.99
N GLN A 614 -18.52 0.46 -11.23
CA GLN A 614 -17.36 0.70 -12.10
C GLN A 614 -16.93 2.17 -12.20
N LEU A 615 -17.68 3.12 -11.63
CA LEU A 615 -17.53 4.54 -11.96
C LEU A 615 -17.72 5.47 -10.74
N GLN A 616 -16.84 5.44 -9.73
CA GLN A 616 -16.79 6.53 -8.75
C GLN A 616 -16.04 7.73 -9.32
N LEU A 617 -16.76 8.75 -9.80
CA LEU A 617 -16.19 10.04 -10.20
C LEU A 617 -15.28 10.59 -9.10
N ILE A 618 -14.03 10.86 -9.46
CA ILE A 618 -13.07 11.59 -8.64
C ILE A 618 -13.76 12.88 -8.19
N ASP A 619 -13.75 13.14 -6.88
CA ASP A 619 -14.22 14.37 -6.28
C ASP A 619 -13.74 15.58 -7.10
N GLY A 620 -14.66 16.48 -7.48
CA GLY A 620 -14.33 17.63 -8.33
C GLY A 620 -13.16 18.46 -7.82
N ARG A 621 -12.91 18.46 -6.51
CA ARG A 621 -11.80 19.14 -5.82
C ARG A 621 -10.43 18.55 -6.17
N TRP A 622 -10.37 17.25 -6.45
CA TRP A 622 -9.14 16.52 -6.76
C TRP A 622 -9.03 16.14 -8.23
N LYS A 623 -10.16 16.14 -8.94
CA LYS A 623 -10.26 15.75 -10.35
C LYS A 623 -9.35 16.57 -11.25
N VAL A 624 -9.29 17.88 -11.05
CA VAL A 624 -8.39 18.77 -11.82
C VAL A 624 -6.94 18.43 -11.52
N TYR A 625 -6.55 18.29 -10.25
CA TYR A 625 -5.19 17.92 -9.88
C TYR A 625 -4.79 16.55 -10.46
N ILE A 626 -5.61 15.52 -10.25
CA ILE A 626 -5.33 14.14 -10.69
C ILE A 626 -5.32 14.03 -12.22
N ASP A 627 -6.31 14.61 -12.92
CA ASP A 627 -6.33 14.60 -14.38
C ASP A 627 -5.10 15.31 -14.95
N THR A 628 -4.61 16.34 -14.27
CA THR A 628 -3.45 17.09 -14.76
C THR A 628 -2.12 16.44 -14.41
N THR A 629 -1.97 15.85 -13.23
CA THR A 629 -0.82 15.02 -12.86
C THR A 629 -0.71 13.80 -13.78
N VAL A 630 -1.83 13.14 -14.09
CA VAL A 630 -1.88 12.00 -15.00
C VAL A 630 -1.55 12.42 -16.44
N ARG A 631 -2.08 13.55 -16.92
CA ARG A 631 -1.76 14.08 -18.25
C ARG A 631 -0.27 14.43 -18.38
N SER A 632 0.30 15.15 -17.41
CA SER A 632 1.74 15.48 -17.37
C SER A 632 2.63 14.22 -17.36
N TYR A 633 2.22 13.18 -16.63
CA TYR A 633 2.92 11.90 -16.59
C TYR A 633 2.85 11.14 -17.93
N ILE A 634 1.69 11.11 -18.59
CA ILE A 634 1.52 10.48 -19.91
C ILE A 634 2.34 11.20 -20.98
N GLU A 635 2.34 12.53 -20.99
CA GLU A 635 3.16 13.32 -21.92
C GLU A 635 4.65 13.06 -21.72
N ARG A 636 5.11 12.88 -20.47
CA ARG A 636 6.49 12.43 -20.18
C ARG A 636 6.75 11.02 -20.66
N LEU A 637 5.84 10.07 -20.46
CA LEU A 637 5.97 8.70 -20.96
C LEU A 637 6.04 8.64 -22.49
N GLN A 638 5.21 9.42 -23.18
CA GLN A 638 5.21 9.55 -24.64
C GLN A 638 6.56 10.06 -25.14
N LYS A 639 7.10 11.11 -24.51
CA LYS A 639 8.45 11.60 -24.77
C LYS A 639 9.49 10.48 -24.55
N ILE A 640 9.47 9.79 -23.41
CA ILE A 640 10.41 8.69 -23.08
C ILE A 640 10.39 7.58 -24.14
N TRP A 641 9.21 7.15 -24.56
CA TRP A 641 9.05 6.06 -25.53
C TRP A 641 9.40 6.45 -26.96
N TYR A 642 9.21 7.71 -27.35
CA TYR A 642 9.59 8.20 -28.69
C TYR A 642 11.12 8.13 -28.95
N HIS A 643 11.96 8.17 -27.89
CA HIS A 643 13.42 8.07 -28.02
C HIS A 643 13.98 6.67 -27.79
N ARG A 644 13.15 5.68 -27.41
CA ARG A 644 13.57 4.27 -27.36
C ARG A 644 13.12 3.59 -28.64
N SER A 645 13.96 2.72 -29.22
CA SER A 645 13.65 1.88 -30.39
C SER A 645 12.63 0.78 -30.04
N SER A 646 11.44 1.21 -29.62
CA SER A 646 10.30 0.39 -29.30
C SER A 646 9.39 0.34 -30.51
N ASN A 647 8.92 -0.86 -30.88
CA ASN A 647 7.91 -1.03 -31.92
C ASN A 647 6.53 -0.49 -31.51
N TRP A 648 6.38 0.05 -30.29
CA TRP A 648 5.14 0.55 -29.69
C TRP A 648 5.30 1.97 -29.12
N THR A 649 4.31 2.82 -29.36
CA THR A 649 4.22 4.19 -28.82
C THR A 649 2.91 4.39 -28.05
N VAL A 650 2.92 5.20 -27.00
CA VAL A 650 1.70 5.53 -26.24
C VAL A 650 0.90 6.57 -27.05
N ALA A 651 -0.27 6.20 -27.56
CA ALA A 651 -1.13 7.08 -28.35
C ALA A 651 -1.97 8.02 -27.48
N ASN A 652 -2.53 7.52 -26.38
CA ASN A 652 -3.20 8.32 -25.35
C ASN A 652 -3.24 7.57 -24.01
N GLY A 653 -3.61 8.27 -22.94
CA GLY A 653 -3.93 7.63 -21.67
C GLY A 653 -5.03 8.39 -20.94
N LYS A 654 -5.86 7.66 -20.22
CA LYS A 654 -6.98 8.22 -19.47
C LYS A 654 -6.96 7.67 -18.05
N ALA A 655 -6.95 8.57 -17.07
CA ALA A 655 -7.27 8.19 -15.70
C ALA A 655 -8.71 7.65 -15.69
N THR A 656 -8.83 6.40 -15.27
CA THR A 656 -10.07 5.77 -14.84
C THR A 656 -10.19 5.87 -13.33
N PHE A 657 -11.39 5.63 -12.84
CA PHE A 657 -11.82 5.92 -11.48
C PHE A 657 -10.92 5.31 -10.40
N GLY A 658 -10.88 5.99 -9.25
CA GLY A 658 -10.10 5.60 -8.08
C GLY A 658 -10.90 5.74 -6.79
N TYR A 659 -10.47 5.07 -5.72
CA TYR A 659 -11.12 5.08 -4.41
C TYR A 659 -10.15 5.54 -3.31
N HIS A 660 -10.69 6.18 -2.27
CA HIS A 660 -9.92 6.65 -1.12
C HIS A 660 -10.03 5.67 0.06
N ARG A 661 -8.96 5.58 0.84
CA ARG A 661 -8.85 4.79 2.06
C ARG A 661 -8.19 5.67 3.12
N ALA A 662 -8.89 5.95 4.21
CA ALA A 662 -8.26 6.53 5.39
C ALA A 662 -7.53 5.42 6.17
N GLY A 663 -6.28 5.65 6.58
CA GLY A 663 -5.46 4.64 7.21
C GLY A 663 -4.50 5.23 8.25
N PHE A 664 -4.43 4.61 9.42
CA PHE A 664 -3.66 5.10 10.58
C PHE A 664 -2.15 5.26 10.35
N LYS A 665 -1.58 4.66 9.30
CA LYS A 665 -0.15 4.79 8.96
C LYS A 665 0.15 5.97 8.03
N HIS A 666 -0.81 6.42 7.22
CA HIS A 666 -0.58 7.27 6.06
C HIS A 666 -1.72 8.27 5.82
N GLY A 667 -2.43 8.71 6.86
CA GLY A 667 -3.52 9.71 6.76
C GLY A 667 -4.64 9.32 5.80
N LEU A 668 -4.50 9.67 4.53
CA LEU A 668 -5.40 9.39 3.42
C LEU A 668 -4.62 8.78 2.23
N GLU A 669 -5.08 7.64 1.69
CA GLU A 669 -4.51 6.95 0.53
C GLU A 669 -5.54 6.90 -0.61
N LEU A 670 -5.19 7.42 -1.78
CA LEU A 670 -6.01 7.42 -2.99
C LEU A 670 -5.44 6.43 -4.01
N ILE A 671 -6.28 5.50 -4.47
CA ILE A 671 -5.88 4.43 -5.39
C ILE A 671 -6.64 4.64 -6.70
N THR A 672 -5.93 4.91 -7.80
CA THR A 672 -6.52 5.24 -9.11
C THR A 672 -5.96 4.36 -10.23
N GLU A 673 -6.71 4.12 -11.30
CA GLU A 673 -6.28 3.29 -12.42
C GLU A 673 -6.13 4.12 -13.69
N ILE A 674 -5.09 3.89 -14.49
CA ILE A 674 -4.85 4.57 -15.75
C ILE A 674 -4.88 3.53 -16.87
N LEU A 675 -5.68 3.82 -17.89
CA LEU A 675 -5.68 3.07 -19.15
C LEU A 675 -4.76 3.78 -20.14
N LEU A 676 -3.73 3.09 -20.61
CA LEU A 676 -2.78 3.55 -21.62
C LEU A 676 -3.09 2.84 -22.94
N ASN A 677 -3.29 3.59 -24.01
CA ASN A 677 -3.47 3.03 -25.35
C ASN A 677 -2.13 3.08 -26.07
N LEU A 678 -1.58 1.92 -26.43
CA LEU A 678 -0.33 1.75 -27.15
C LEU A 678 -0.62 1.41 -28.62
N ARG A 679 0.18 1.93 -29.56
CA ARG A 679 0.09 1.63 -30.99
C ARG A 679 1.43 1.19 -31.54
N SER A 680 1.43 0.19 -32.42
CA SER A 680 2.65 -0.28 -33.07
C SER A 680 3.06 0.67 -34.20
N THR A 681 4.29 1.15 -34.21
CA THR A 681 4.79 2.15 -35.19
C THR A 681 5.51 1.54 -36.39
N HIS A 682 5.86 0.25 -36.35
CA HIS A 682 6.64 -0.41 -37.42
C HIS A 682 6.16 -1.84 -37.78
N ILE A 683 4.94 -2.21 -37.40
CA ILE A 683 4.34 -3.52 -37.71
C ILE A 683 3.10 -3.25 -38.57
N SER A 684 3.02 -3.89 -39.74
CA SER A 684 1.84 -3.84 -40.61
C SER A 684 1.10 -5.19 -40.58
N PRO A 685 -0.21 -5.21 -40.29
CA PRO A 685 -1.08 -4.06 -40.00
C PRO A 685 -0.81 -3.43 -38.63
N VAL A 686 -1.14 -2.14 -38.48
CA VAL A 686 -0.98 -1.39 -37.21
C VAL A 686 -1.80 -2.06 -36.11
N GLN A 687 -1.11 -2.49 -35.05
CA GLN A 687 -1.72 -3.09 -33.88
C GLN A 687 -1.86 -2.07 -32.76
N SER A 688 -2.93 -2.17 -31.97
CA SER A 688 -3.16 -1.34 -30.79
C SER A 688 -3.38 -2.21 -29.55
N LEU A 689 -2.77 -1.82 -28.43
CA LEU A 689 -2.82 -2.55 -27.17
C LEU A 689 -3.21 -1.61 -26.04
N ILE A 690 -4.23 -1.96 -25.27
CA ILE A 690 -4.64 -1.20 -24.08
C ILE A 690 -3.99 -1.82 -22.84
N VAL A 691 -3.23 -1.03 -22.09
CA VAL A 691 -2.54 -1.43 -20.88
C VAL A 691 -3.12 -0.70 -19.68
N ARG A 692 -3.61 -1.45 -18.69
CA ARG A 692 -4.16 -0.91 -17.44
C ARG A 692 -3.07 -0.90 -16.36
N LYS A 693 -2.91 0.23 -15.67
CA LYS A 693 -1.94 0.39 -14.56
C LYS A 693 -2.59 1.09 -13.37
N ARG A 694 -2.33 0.60 -12.16
CA ARG A 694 -2.88 1.13 -10.91
C ARG A 694 -1.83 1.98 -10.18
N PHE A 695 -2.25 3.13 -9.66
CA PHE A 695 -1.44 4.12 -8.95
C PHE A 695 -1.95 4.31 -7.53
N TYR A 696 -1.02 4.62 -6.62
CA TYR A 696 -1.27 4.85 -5.20
C TYR A 696 -0.71 6.23 -4.83
N ILE A 697 -1.57 7.13 -4.37
CA ILE A 697 -1.22 8.48 -3.93
C ILE A 697 -1.46 8.53 -2.42
N ARG A 698 -0.47 8.95 -1.62
CA ARG A 698 -0.49 8.86 -0.14
C ARG A 698 -0.26 10.23 0.50
N GLN A 699 -0.98 10.55 1.57
CA GLN A 699 -0.84 11.79 2.35
C GLN A 699 -0.43 11.52 3.80
N GLY A 700 0.78 11.91 4.22
CA GLY A 700 1.29 11.63 5.57
C GLY A 700 0.44 12.18 6.74
N LEU A 701 0.60 11.58 7.93
CA LEU A 701 -0.09 11.98 9.17
C LEU A 701 0.44 13.33 9.66
N VAL A 702 -0.46 14.29 9.88
CA VAL A 702 -0.19 15.47 10.70
C VAL A 702 -0.54 15.14 12.16
N ASN A 703 0.29 15.61 13.08
CA ASN A 703 0.30 15.30 14.52
C ASN A 703 -1.12 15.25 15.14
N GLN A 704 -1.54 14.05 15.56
CA GLN A 704 -2.94 13.71 15.86
C GLN A 704 -3.37 14.02 17.31
N ASN A 705 -3.32 15.28 17.73
CA ASN A 705 -3.99 15.67 18.98
C ASN A 705 -5.29 16.46 18.80
N ARG A 706 -5.67 16.85 17.58
CA ARG A 706 -6.97 17.48 17.30
C ARG A 706 -7.43 17.23 15.87
N MET A 707 -8.22 16.19 15.64
CA MET A 707 -9.18 16.23 14.53
C MET A 707 -10.46 16.89 15.04
N THR A 708 -10.49 18.22 14.97
CA THR A 708 -11.73 18.99 15.16
C THR A 708 -12.46 19.07 13.82
N TYR A 709 -13.70 18.58 13.75
CA TYR A 709 -14.61 18.99 12.69
C TYR A 709 -14.83 20.51 12.80
N ARG A 710 -14.60 21.23 11.71
CA ARG A 710 -15.03 22.63 11.54
C ARG A 710 -15.85 22.73 10.27
N GLU A 711 -16.93 23.49 10.32
CA GLU A 711 -17.63 23.92 9.12
C GLU A 711 -16.68 24.70 8.20
N ILE A 712 -16.80 24.38 6.91
CA ILE A 712 -16.05 25.04 5.84
C ILE A 712 -16.56 26.47 5.73
N ILE A 713 -15.75 27.44 6.19
CA ILE A 713 -15.90 28.81 5.72
C ILE A 713 -15.63 28.77 4.22
N ASN A 714 -16.59 29.21 3.42
CA ASN A 714 -16.49 29.28 1.96
C ASN A 714 -15.25 30.11 1.58
N VAL A 715 -14.11 29.45 1.33
CA VAL A 715 -12.89 30.13 0.92
C VAL A 715 -13.10 30.53 -0.53
N ASN A 716 -13.14 31.84 -0.76
CA ASN A 716 -13.45 32.43 -2.04
C ASN A 716 -12.46 31.90 -3.10
N HIS A 717 -12.95 31.05 -4.03
CA HIS A 717 -12.18 30.41 -5.11
C HIS A 717 -11.52 31.42 -6.08
N GLU A 718 -11.76 32.72 -5.89
CA GLU A 718 -11.12 33.82 -6.61
C GLU A 718 -9.74 34.24 -6.05
N SER A 719 -9.25 33.57 -5.01
CA SER A 719 -8.01 33.97 -4.33
C SER A 719 -6.77 33.86 -5.25
N GLN A 720 -6.04 34.97 -5.40
CA GLN A 720 -4.79 35.05 -6.18
C GLN A 720 -3.64 34.44 -5.40
N LEU A 721 -2.76 33.69 -6.09
CA LEU A 721 -1.50 33.22 -5.51
C LEU A 721 -0.39 34.23 -5.83
N ASN A 722 0.16 34.85 -4.80
CA ASN A 722 1.21 35.86 -4.93
C ASN A 722 2.57 35.21 -4.78
N LEU A 723 3.28 35.05 -5.89
CA LEU A 723 4.65 34.54 -5.90
C LEU A 723 5.56 35.61 -5.31
N ILE A 724 6.38 35.24 -4.33
CA ILE A 724 7.33 36.12 -3.68
C ILE A 724 8.73 35.59 -3.94
N VAL A 725 9.54 36.44 -4.56
CA VAL A 725 10.96 36.18 -4.78
C VAL A 725 11.78 37.29 -4.15
N VAL A 726 12.81 36.88 -3.43
CA VAL A 726 13.79 37.78 -2.83
C VAL A 726 15.13 37.46 -3.47
N ALA A 727 15.78 38.47 -4.04
CA ALA A 727 17.05 38.31 -4.72
C ALA A 727 18.03 39.42 -4.30
N ASN A 728 19.31 39.07 -4.28
CA ASN A 728 20.43 39.98 -4.06
C ASN A 728 21.55 39.55 -5.00
N ASN A 729 22.00 40.46 -5.87
CA ASN A 729 23.07 40.23 -6.84
C ASN A 729 22.88 38.96 -7.72
N LYS A 730 21.63 38.52 -7.95
CA LYS A 730 21.26 37.34 -8.76
C LYS A 730 20.56 37.72 -10.06
N ASP A 731 21.14 38.68 -10.78
CA ASP A 731 20.55 39.35 -11.94
C ASP A 731 20.12 38.38 -13.04
N ASN A 732 21.03 37.48 -13.45
CA ASN A 732 20.75 36.50 -14.49
C ASN A 732 19.68 35.49 -14.07
N ALA A 733 19.68 35.06 -12.80
CA ALA A 733 18.68 34.13 -12.29
C ALA A 733 17.30 34.80 -12.25
N LEU A 734 17.25 36.04 -11.78
CA LEU A 734 16.02 36.82 -11.73
C LEU A 734 15.43 37.07 -13.12
N LEU A 735 16.27 37.38 -14.11
CA LEU A 735 15.83 37.53 -15.50
C LEU A 735 15.26 36.22 -16.08
N ARG A 736 15.89 35.07 -15.81
CA ARG A 736 15.34 33.77 -16.20
C ARG A 736 14.00 33.50 -15.52
N PHE A 737 13.91 33.78 -14.22
CA PHE A 737 12.70 33.58 -13.43
C PHE A 737 11.54 34.43 -13.95
N ILE A 738 11.77 35.72 -14.24
CA ILE A 738 10.74 36.62 -14.77
C ILE A 738 10.27 36.17 -16.16
N ARG A 739 11.20 35.73 -17.04
CA ARG A 739 10.82 35.18 -18.35
C ARG A 739 9.99 33.91 -18.21
N ASN A 740 10.42 32.99 -17.35
CA ASN A 740 9.67 31.78 -17.08
C ASN A 740 8.27 32.09 -16.51
N PHE A 741 8.16 33.03 -15.57
CA PHE A 741 6.86 33.50 -15.09
C PHE A 741 6.00 34.01 -16.24
N HIS A 742 6.56 34.90 -17.08
CA HIS A 742 5.86 35.46 -18.23
C HIS A 742 5.33 34.39 -19.18
N ASP A 743 6.20 33.49 -19.65
CA ASP A 743 5.86 32.47 -20.65
C ASP A 743 4.73 31.57 -20.15
N GLU A 744 4.74 31.24 -18.86
CA GLU A 744 3.77 30.32 -18.25
C GLU A 744 2.43 30.97 -17.91
N ILE A 745 2.38 32.28 -17.66
CA ILE A 745 1.12 32.98 -17.29
C ILE A 745 0.34 33.53 -18.49
N LEU A 746 0.94 33.58 -19.69
CA LEU A 746 0.31 34.11 -20.92
C LEU A 746 -1.07 33.49 -21.20
N HIS A 747 -1.26 32.21 -20.87
CA HIS A 747 -2.52 31.48 -21.08
C HIS A 747 -3.59 31.73 -20.00
N TYR A 748 -3.21 32.27 -18.84
CA TYR A 748 -4.10 32.43 -17.67
C TYR A 748 -4.63 33.87 -17.49
N SER A 749 -4.23 34.80 -18.37
CA SER A 749 -4.38 36.25 -18.15
C SER A 749 -5.65 36.91 -18.74
N ALA A 750 -6.60 36.16 -19.30
CA ALA A 750 -7.62 36.77 -20.17
C ALA A 750 -8.77 37.52 -19.45
N ARG A 751 -9.04 37.32 -18.14
CA ARG A 751 -10.15 38.00 -17.44
C ARG A 751 -9.92 38.41 -15.96
N LYS A 752 -9.09 37.68 -15.19
CA LYS A 752 -8.59 38.06 -13.84
C LYS A 752 -7.23 37.36 -13.62
N PRO A 753 -6.15 38.03 -13.19
CA PRO A 753 -4.85 37.40 -13.04
C PRO A 753 -4.86 36.48 -11.81
N LEU A 754 -4.78 35.16 -12.01
CA LEU A 754 -4.74 34.16 -10.93
C LEU A 754 -3.41 34.16 -10.16
N PHE A 755 -2.37 34.72 -10.78
CA PHE A 755 -1.00 34.75 -10.28
C PHE A 755 -0.43 36.16 -10.39
N THR A 756 0.27 36.58 -9.36
CA THR A 756 1.05 37.82 -9.33
C THR A 756 2.47 37.49 -8.88
N LEU A 757 3.44 38.31 -9.24
CA LEU A 757 4.83 38.15 -8.88
C LEU A 757 5.30 39.41 -8.15
N THR A 758 5.69 39.27 -6.89
CA THR A 758 6.31 40.32 -6.11
C THR A 758 7.79 40.02 -5.92
N ILE A 759 8.62 40.95 -6.35
CA ILE A 759 10.07 40.84 -6.34
C ILE A 759 10.61 41.86 -5.36
N LEU A 760 11.29 41.39 -4.31
CA LEU A 760 12.14 42.22 -3.47
C LEU A 760 13.58 42.06 -3.91
N TYR A 761 14.14 43.12 -4.47
CA TYR A 761 15.51 43.12 -4.96
C TYR A 761 16.39 44.03 -4.11
N PHE A 762 17.39 43.44 -3.48
CA PHE A 762 18.43 44.18 -2.75
C PHE A 762 19.49 44.58 -3.76
N SER A 763 19.62 45.88 -3.98
CA SER A 763 20.59 46.43 -4.93
C SER A 763 21.73 47.11 -4.19
N GLN A 764 22.96 46.82 -4.60
CA GLN A 764 24.15 47.59 -4.21
C GLN A 764 24.56 48.63 -5.27
N ASN A 765 24.09 48.51 -6.53
CA ASN A 765 24.40 49.42 -7.65
C ASN A 765 23.36 49.31 -8.78
N ASN A 766 23.15 50.42 -9.52
CA ASN A 766 22.17 50.53 -10.62
C ASN A 766 22.61 49.72 -11.87
N SER A 767 22.41 48.39 -11.85
CA SER A 767 22.80 47.50 -12.96
C SER A 767 21.79 47.51 -14.12
N SER A 768 22.24 47.11 -15.31
CA SER A 768 21.41 46.94 -16.52
C SER A 768 20.19 46.02 -16.30
N ALA A 769 20.29 45.11 -15.33
CA ALA A 769 19.19 44.23 -14.94
C ALA A 769 18.04 45.01 -14.31
N LEU A 770 18.30 46.04 -13.50
CA LEU A 770 17.25 46.89 -12.92
C LEU A 770 16.46 47.64 -13.99
N ASN A 771 17.13 48.14 -15.03
CA ASN A 771 16.46 48.77 -16.17
C ASN A 771 15.55 47.78 -16.92
N LEU A 772 15.99 46.54 -17.12
CA LEU A 772 15.18 45.51 -17.77
C LEU A 772 14.02 45.04 -16.88
N ILE A 773 14.23 44.88 -15.57
CA ILE A 773 13.19 44.54 -14.61
C ILE A 773 12.16 45.67 -14.52
N TYR A 774 12.61 46.94 -14.51
CA TYR A 774 11.73 48.12 -14.56
C TYR A 774 10.94 48.19 -15.86
N GLN A 775 11.57 47.93 -17.02
CA GLN A 775 10.86 47.83 -18.30
C GLN A 775 9.80 46.72 -18.29
N LEU A 776 10.08 45.58 -17.67
CA LEU A 776 9.16 44.45 -17.56
C LEU A 776 8.02 44.74 -16.56
N SER A 777 8.29 45.42 -15.44
CA SER A 777 7.24 45.83 -14.50
C SER A 777 6.33 46.90 -15.11
N VAL A 778 6.88 47.83 -15.90
CA VAL A 778 6.11 48.84 -16.65
C VAL A 778 5.28 48.19 -17.77
N ARG A 779 5.79 47.13 -18.42
CA ARG A 779 5.05 46.40 -19.45
C ARG A 779 3.91 45.55 -18.89
N TYR A 780 4.01 45.09 -17.64
CA TYR A 780 3.02 44.23 -16.98
C TYR A 780 2.64 44.71 -15.56
N PRO A 781 2.10 45.93 -15.43
CA PRO A 781 1.90 46.58 -14.13
C PRO A 781 0.87 45.87 -13.24
N SER A 782 -0.03 45.08 -13.83
CA SER A 782 -1.08 44.35 -13.11
C SER A 782 -0.62 43.03 -12.50
N ALA A 783 0.55 42.51 -12.91
CA ALA A 783 1.00 41.15 -12.56
C ALA A 783 2.37 41.12 -11.87
N ILE A 784 3.24 42.12 -12.08
CA ILE A 784 4.59 42.15 -11.51
C ILE A 784 4.74 43.40 -10.64
N HIS A 785 4.99 43.20 -9.35
CA HIS A 785 5.32 44.26 -8.39
C HIS A 785 6.82 44.18 -8.03
N LEU A 786 7.57 45.24 -8.32
CA LEU A 786 8.99 45.34 -7.99
C LEU A 786 9.18 46.33 -6.85
N SER A 787 9.86 45.90 -5.79
CA SER A 787 10.35 46.78 -4.72
C SER A 787 11.86 46.66 -4.59
N ILE A 788 12.54 47.79 -4.65
CA ILE A 788 13.99 47.88 -4.53
C ILE A 788 14.32 48.30 -3.10
N VAL A 789 15.09 47.48 -2.41
CA VAL A 789 15.57 47.78 -1.06
C VAL A 789 17.00 48.28 -1.15
N ASN A 790 17.26 49.48 -0.62
CA ASN A 790 18.59 50.05 -0.61
C ASN A 790 19.46 49.33 0.42
N SER A 791 20.57 48.75 -0.03
CA SER A 791 21.49 47.97 0.80
C SER A 791 22.21 48.78 1.89
N THR A 792 22.11 50.12 1.88
CA THR A 792 22.71 50.98 2.90
C THR A 792 21.90 51.04 4.21
N GLN A 793 20.60 50.71 4.18
CA GLN A 793 19.72 50.70 5.35
C GLN A 793 19.51 49.30 5.94
N HIS A 794 19.63 48.25 5.11
CA HIS A 794 19.44 46.87 5.52
C HIS A 794 20.50 45.96 4.85
N THR A 795 21.30 45.25 5.65
CA THR A 795 22.15 44.15 5.15
C THR A 795 21.29 43.03 4.61
N TYR A 796 21.66 42.47 3.45
CA TYR A 796 20.88 41.41 2.83
C TYR A 796 20.80 40.19 3.75
N ASN A 797 19.56 39.83 4.06
CA ASN A 797 19.19 38.62 4.77
C ASN A 797 17.94 38.06 4.09
N ARG A 798 18.00 36.79 3.66
CA ARG A 798 16.90 36.18 2.89
C ARG A 798 15.62 36.09 3.70
N GLY A 799 15.71 35.72 4.99
CA GLY A 799 14.57 35.68 5.91
C GLY A 799 13.97 37.07 6.13
N LEU A 800 14.81 38.08 6.35
CA LEU A 800 14.39 39.49 6.45
C LEU A 800 13.68 39.95 5.17
N GLY A 801 14.28 39.71 4.00
CA GLY A 801 13.69 40.09 2.73
C GLY A 801 12.35 39.40 2.49
N ARG A 802 12.20 38.14 2.89
CA ARG A 802 10.94 37.40 2.78
C ARG A 802 9.89 37.97 3.73
N GLN A 803 10.27 38.36 4.94
CA GLN A 803 9.36 39.03 5.87
C GLN A 803 8.90 40.38 5.33
N LEU A 804 9.83 41.22 4.87
CA LEU A 804 9.53 42.53 4.29
C LEU A 804 8.61 42.40 3.08
N ALA A 805 8.88 41.44 2.19
CA ALA A 805 8.03 41.16 1.04
C ALA A 805 6.63 40.71 1.45
N SER A 806 6.51 39.91 2.51
CA SER A 806 5.21 39.45 3.01
C SER A 806 4.35 40.62 3.51
N ASN A 807 4.95 41.69 4.02
CA ASN A 807 4.22 42.82 4.61
C ASN A 807 3.46 43.69 3.58
N TYR A 808 3.73 43.53 2.28
CA TYR A 808 2.92 44.16 1.23
C TYR A 808 1.53 43.52 1.09
N PHE A 809 1.31 42.37 1.72
CA PHE A 809 0.09 41.59 1.60
C PHE A 809 -0.76 41.65 2.87
N THR A 810 -2.07 41.63 2.65
CA THR A 810 -3.08 41.54 3.70
C THR A 810 -3.21 40.10 4.20
N THR A 811 -3.75 39.93 5.40
CA THR A 811 -3.84 38.66 6.14
C THR A 811 -4.51 37.52 5.37
N ASN A 812 -5.42 37.82 4.44
CA ASN A 812 -6.18 36.82 3.68
C ASN A 812 -5.52 36.38 2.36
N GLN A 813 -4.42 37.01 1.96
CA GLN A 813 -3.77 36.70 0.68
C GLN A 813 -2.88 35.44 0.77
N LEU A 814 -2.86 34.68 -0.33
CA LEU A 814 -2.02 33.49 -0.48
C LEU A 814 -0.66 33.89 -1.01
N LEU A 815 0.39 33.46 -0.32
CA LEU A 815 1.78 33.76 -0.64
C LEU A 815 2.48 32.48 -1.05
N PHE A 816 3.33 32.55 -2.05
CA PHE A 816 4.21 31.46 -2.45
C PHE A 816 5.65 31.93 -2.53
N PHE A 817 6.44 31.59 -1.52
CA PHE A 817 7.86 31.93 -1.47
C PHE A 817 8.64 30.92 -2.29
N LEU A 818 9.44 31.43 -3.23
CA LEU A 818 10.22 30.64 -4.17
C LEU A 818 11.70 31.00 -4.10
N ASP A 819 12.56 30.07 -4.51
CA ASP A 819 13.93 30.39 -4.90
C ASP A 819 13.96 30.97 -6.32
N VAL A 820 14.82 31.97 -6.53
CA VAL A 820 15.00 32.61 -7.84
C VAL A 820 15.66 31.68 -8.85
N ASP A 821 16.35 30.63 -8.37
CA ASP A 821 16.99 29.62 -9.22
C ASP A 821 16.04 28.50 -9.67
N LEU A 822 14.77 28.56 -9.27
CA LEU A 822 13.76 27.63 -9.75
C LEU A 822 13.25 27.99 -11.14
N THR A 823 12.83 26.93 -11.83
CA THR A 823 11.94 27.01 -12.98
C THR A 823 10.68 26.21 -12.71
N PHE A 824 9.57 26.66 -13.29
CA PHE A 824 8.25 26.10 -13.06
C PHE A 824 7.41 26.14 -14.33
N THR A 825 6.36 25.31 -14.36
CA THR A 825 5.29 25.44 -15.34
C THR A 825 4.09 26.17 -14.73
N GLY A 826 3.21 26.72 -15.56
CA GLY A 826 1.95 27.32 -15.10
C GLY A 826 1.11 26.30 -14.35
N GLN A 827 1.23 25.03 -14.72
CA GLN A 827 0.58 23.93 -14.01
C GLN A 827 1.11 23.72 -12.59
N ALA A 828 2.41 23.85 -12.38
CA ALA A 828 3.00 23.77 -11.04
C ALA A 828 2.43 24.87 -10.11
N LEU A 829 2.18 26.07 -10.67
CA LEU A 829 1.54 27.17 -9.94
C LEU A 829 0.07 26.89 -9.64
N VAL A 830 -0.69 26.36 -10.61
CA VAL A 830 -2.08 25.92 -10.42
C VAL A 830 -2.15 24.84 -9.33
N ASN A 831 -1.32 23.80 -9.42
CA ASN A 831 -1.27 22.72 -8.42
C ASN A 831 -0.98 23.26 -7.03
N THR A 832 0.01 24.16 -6.90
CA THR A 832 0.38 24.78 -5.63
C THR A 832 -0.76 25.61 -5.05
N ARG A 833 -1.45 26.40 -5.91
CA ARG A 833 -2.60 27.21 -5.53
C ARG A 833 -3.77 26.35 -5.04
N GLU A 834 -4.17 25.36 -5.83
CA GLU A 834 -5.27 24.46 -5.48
C GLU A 834 -4.96 23.67 -4.20
N MET A 835 -3.70 23.24 -4.03
CA MET A 835 -3.27 22.55 -2.82
C MET A 835 -3.42 23.45 -1.58
N ILE A 836 -2.90 24.67 -1.59
CA ILE A 836 -3.00 25.54 -0.40
C ILE A 836 -4.45 25.95 -0.11
N ILE A 837 -5.28 26.19 -1.14
CA ILE A 837 -6.72 26.45 -0.97
C ILE A 837 -7.41 25.24 -0.34
N HIS A 838 -7.10 24.04 -0.84
CA HIS A 838 -7.64 22.81 -0.29
C HIS A 838 -7.28 22.65 1.19
N LEU A 839 -6.02 22.85 1.56
CA LEU A 839 -5.57 22.74 2.96
C LEU A 839 -6.26 23.78 3.86
N LEU A 840 -6.51 24.99 3.36
CA LEU A 840 -7.23 26.03 4.10
C LEU A 840 -8.75 25.78 4.18
N SER A 841 -9.30 24.94 3.31
CA SER A 841 -10.70 24.50 3.40
C SER A 841 -10.93 23.46 4.51
N ILE A 842 -9.87 22.73 4.89
CA ILE A 842 -9.93 21.67 5.91
C ILE A 842 -9.29 22.07 7.25
N SER A 843 -8.51 23.16 7.27
CA SER A 843 -7.81 23.63 8.47
C SER A 843 -7.84 25.16 8.59
N SER A 844 -8.01 25.63 9.82
CA SER A 844 -7.98 27.06 10.14
C SER A 844 -6.60 27.72 10.02
N CYS A 845 -5.55 26.92 9.93
CA CYS A 845 -4.18 27.32 9.63
C CYS A 845 -3.52 26.21 8.81
N ALA A 846 -2.88 26.56 7.69
CA ALA A 846 -2.21 25.57 6.85
C ALA A 846 -0.98 26.11 6.13
N VAL A 847 -0.06 25.21 5.82
CA VAL A 847 1.14 25.50 5.05
C VAL A 847 1.49 24.33 4.13
N TYR A 848 1.90 24.64 2.90
CA TYR A 848 2.34 23.66 1.91
C TYR A 848 3.80 23.89 1.53
N PHE A 849 4.63 22.87 1.71
CA PHE A 849 6.06 22.88 1.38
C PHE A 849 6.34 21.91 0.21
N PRO A 850 6.34 22.40 -1.05
CA PRO A 850 6.62 21.55 -2.22
C PRO A 850 8.06 21.05 -2.24
N ILE A 851 8.22 19.76 -2.51
CA ILE A 851 9.51 19.09 -2.71
C ILE A 851 9.86 19.18 -4.20
N VAL A 852 10.94 19.91 -4.49
CA VAL A 852 11.38 20.23 -5.85
C VAL A 852 12.32 19.17 -6.41
N TYR A 853 12.37 19.05 -7.74
CA TYR A 853 13.34 18.20 -8.43
C TYR A 853 14.63 18.98 -8.69
N SER A 854 15.74 18.54 -8.09
CA SER A 854 17.06 19.12 -8.28
C SER A 854 17.87 18.30 -9.27
N THR A 855 18.36 18.93 -10.33
CA THR A 855 19.20 18.23 -11.32
C THR A 855 20.60 17.98 -10.77
N PHE A 856 21.26 16.93 -11.26
CA PHE A 856 22.68 16.71 -10.97
C PHE A 856 23.60 17.67 -11.75
N SER A 857 24.85 17.76 -11.31
CA SER A 857 25.90 18.45 -12.03
C SER A 857 26.23 17.76 -13.36
N ASN A 858 26.52 18.54 -14.38
CA ASN A 858 26.98 18.03 -15.67
C ASN A 858 28.48 17.64 -15.65
N THR A 859 29.18 17.80 -14.51
CA THR A 859 30.63 17.55 -14.40
C THR A 859 31.02 16.12 -14.74
N PHE A 860 30.24 15.13 -14.30
CA PHE A 860 30.59 13.71 -14.40
C PHE A 860 30.07 13.05 -15.68
N ASN A 861 29.09 13.68 -16.33
CA ASN A 861 28.50 13.16 -17.56
C ASN A 861 27.96 14.32 -18.43
N PRO A 862 28.80 14.90 -19.30
CA PRO A 862 28.45 16.05 -20.14
C PRO A 862 27.43 15.71 -21.24
N THR A 863 27.19 14.42 -21.50
CA THR A 863 26.17 13.92 -22.43
C THR A 863 24.74 14.06 -21.88
N TYR A 864 24.57 14.27 -20.57
CA TYR A 864 23.31 14.79 -20.06
C TYR A 864 23.19 16.27 -20.44
N GLN A 865 22.76 16.53 -21.68
CA GLN A 865 21.99 17.74 -21.93
C GLN A 865 20.90 17.79 -20.86
N GLN A 866 20.69 18.93 -20.19
CA GLN A 866 19.68 19.09 -19.13
C GLN A 866 18.34 18.56 -19.63
N LEU A 867 18.09 17.27 -19.39
CA LEU A 867 17.01 16.55 -20.01
C LEU A 867 15.75 17.11 -19.36
N SER A 868 14.75 17.44 -20.18
CA SER A 868 13.41 17.79 -19.72
C SER A 868 12.69 16.63 -19.01
N ARG A 869 13.38 15.50 -18.74
CA ARG A 869 12.86 14.27 -18.15
C ARG A 869 13.47 14.01 -16.78
N ILE A 870 12.60 13.66 -15.83
CA ILE A 870 12.99 13.15 -14.52
C ILE A 870 13.46 11.71 -14.73
N GLU A 871 14.74 11.46 -14.51
CA GLU A 871 15.36 10.15 -14.60
C GLU A 871 16.22 9.93 -13.34
N LYS A 872 16.34 8.68 -12.90
CA LYS A 872 17.11 8.34 -11.68
C LYS A 872 18.57 8.81 -11.75
N ASP A 873 19.09 8.92 -12.96
CA ASP A 873 20.48 9.29 -13.23
C ASP A 873 20.63 10.79 -13.57
N SER A 874 19.54 11.58 -13.64
CA SER A 874 19.58 13.02 -14.03
C SER A 874 19.36 14.01 -12.88
N GLY A 875 18.92 13.53 -11.71
CA GLY A 875 18.66 14.37 -10.54
C GLY A 875 17.97 13.62 -9.41
N LEU A 876 17.61 14.35 -8.35
CA LEU A 876 16.90 13.82 -7.19
C LEU A 876 15.83 14.79 -6.69
N PHE A 877 14.85 14.27 -5.96
CA PHE A 877 13.91 15.10 -5.22
C PHE A 877 14.55 15.56 -3.91
N SER A 878 14.68 16.87 -3.73
CA SER A 878 15.35 17.46 -2.56
C SER A 878 14.44 17.45 -1.33
N ILE A 879 14.21 16.26 -0.76
CA ILE A 879 13.35 16.04 0.42
C ILE A 879 13.80 16.84 1.67
N TYR A 880 15.07 17.26 1.70
CA TYR A 880 15.65 18.07 2.78
C TYR A 880 15.53 19.59 2.53
N GLY A 881 14.93 20.02 1.41
CA GLY A 881 14.72 21.44 1.10
C GLY A 881 13.40 21.98 1.67
N PHE A 882 13.48 23.12 2.37
CA PHE A 882 12.32 23.79 3.00
C PHE A 882 12.08 25.21 2.47
N GLY A 883 12.91 25.69 1.54
CA GLY A 883 12.88 27.07 1.09
C GLY A 883 11.76 27.44 0.12
N ASN A 884 10.96 26.48 -0.34
CA ASN A 884 9.79 26.75 -1.16
C ASN A 884 8.55 26.46 -0.32
N VAL A 885 7.69 27.47 -0.17
CA VAL A 885 6.56 27.38 0.77
C VAL A 885 5.39 28.24 0.33
N ALA A 886 4.21 27.63 0.25
CA ALA A 886 2.94 28.29 0.02
C ALA A 886 2.14 28.37 1.32
N VAL A 887 1.66 29.57 1.66
CA VAL A 887 1.03 29.87 2.96
C VAL A 887 0.11 31.09 2.85
N ARG A 888 -0.95 31.15 3.67
CA ARG A 888 -1.74 32.37 3.82
C ARG A 888 -1.02 33.35 4.73
N LYS A 889 -0.96 34.65 4.37
CA LYS A 889 -0.22 35.67 5.14
C LYS A 889 -0.57 35.68 6.64
N GLY A 890 -1.85 35.62 6.98
CA GLY A 890 -2.28 35.58 8.39
C GLY A 890 -1.79 34.36 9.16
N ASP A 891 -1.54 33.23 8.48
CA ASP A 891 -1.00 32.02 9.12
C ASP A 891 0.53 32.10 9.27
N LEU A 892 1.21 32.74 8.31
CA LEU A 892 2.63 33.08 8.45
C LEU A 892 2.86 34.00 9.66
N ASP A 893 2.00 35.02 9.83
CA ASP A 893 2.08 35.92 10.98
C ASP A 893 1.76 35.21 12.29
N ARG A 894 0.77 34.30 12.27
CA ARG A 894 0.38 33.50 13.44
C ARG A 894 1.54 32.71 14.02
N VAL A 895 2.38 32.12 13.18
CA VAL A 895 3.56 31.34 13.61
C VAL A 895 4.80 32.22 13.92
N GLY A 896 4.65 33.54 13.82
CA GLY A 896 5.69 34.51 14.14
C GLY A 896 6.63 34.85 12.98
N GLY A 897 6.23 34.57 11.73
CA GLY A 897 6.94 34.98 10.52
C GLY A 897 8.31 34.33 10.32
N TRP A 898 9.09 34.93 9.40
CA TRP A 898 10.47 34.54 9.13
C TRP A 898 11.42 35.02 10.22
N GLU A 899 12.50 34.29 10.43
CA GLU A 899 13.58 34.74 11.31
C GLU A 899 14.39 35.86 10.63
N LEU A 900 14.64 36.96 11.36
CA LEU A 900 15.18 38.20 10.79
C LEU A 900 16.66 38.44 11.08
N ASN A 901 17.20 37.82 12.15
CA ASN A 901 18.54 38.13 12.66
C ASN A 901 19.62 37.14 12.19
N ASN A 902 19.23 36.15 11.39
CA ASN A 902 20.09 35.01 11.09
C ASN A 902 20.72 35.11 9.70
N HIS A 903 22.05 35.23 9.66
CA HIS A 903 22.82 35.36 8.41
C HIS A 903 23.39 34.02 7.93
N GLU A 904 23.11 32.92 8.64
CA GLU A 904 23.62 31.59 8.32
C GLU A 904 22.76 30.90 7.24
N TRP A 905 23.37 30.06 6.40
CA TRP A 905 22.70 29.45 5.25
C TRP A 905 21.54 28.50 5.63
N GLY A 906 20.36 28.71 5.05
CA GLY A 906 19.23 27.75 4.98
C GLY A 906 18.46 27.52 6.28
N ILE A 907 18.89 28.16 7.37
CA ILE A 907 18.29 28.04 8.69
C ILE A 907 16.95 28.76 8.80
N GLU A 908 16.75 29.85 8.04
CA GLU A 908 15.48 30.58 7.99
C GLU A 908 14.35 29.68 7.47
N ASP A 909 14.68 28.83 6.48
CA ASP A 909 13.77 27.87 5.87
C ASP A 909 13.39 26.76 6.87
N VAL A 910 14.40 26.20 7.54
CA VAL A 910 14.23 25.14 8.56
C VAL A 910 13.49 25.68 9.78
N ASN A 911 13.78 26.91 10.22
CA ASN A 911 13.14 27.52 11.37
C ASN A 911 11.68 27.85 11.09
N LEU A 912 11.34 28.33 9.89
CA LEU A 912 9.94 28.50 9.52
C LEU A 912 9.20 27.15 9.52
N PHE A 913 9.80 26.11 8.93
CA PHE A 913 9.23 24.76 8.96
C PHE A 913 9.03 24.26 10.40
N GLN A 914 10.05 24.41 11.26
CA GLN A 914 9.99 24.01 12.66
C GLN A 914 8.91 24.77 13.44
N ARG A 915 8.73 26.07 13.18
CA ARG A 915 7.66 26.87 13.80
C ARG A 915 6.26 26.34 13.46
N PHE A 916 6.05 25.93 12.22
CA PHE A 916 4.80 25.27 11.81
C PHE A 916 4.64 23.88 12.44
N VAL A 917 5.71 23.07 12.49
CA VAL A 917 5.70 21.74 13.13
C VAL A 917 5.44 21.84 14.64
N ASN A 918 6.06 22.79 15.33
CA ASN A 918 5.83 23.04 16.75
C ASN A 918 4.39 23.45 17.05
N ARG A 919 3.69 24.03 16.06
CA ARG A 919 2.26 24.36 16.13
C ARG A 919 1.38 23.40 15.35
N SER A 920 1.83 22.16 15.14
CA SER A 920 1.09 21.14 14.38
C SER A 920 -0.27 20.78 14.98
N ALA A 921 -0.52 21.10 16.25
CA ALA A 921 -1.84 20.99 16.88
C ALA A 921 -2.86 22.05 16.40
N GLU A 922 -2.39 23.14 15.80
CA GLU A 922 -3.20 24.27 15.31
C GLU A 922 -3.08 24.46 13.79
N CYS A 923 -1.93 24.12 13.22
CA CYS A 923 -1.57 24.35 11.82
C CYS A 923 -1.29 23.04 11.09
N TYR A 924 -1.95 22.84 9.95
CA TYR A 924 -1.75 21.68 9.11
C TYR A 924 -0.53 21.84 8.22
N VAL A 925 0.48 20.97 8.41
CA VAL A 925 1.75 21.02 7.67
C VAL A 925 1.75 19.94 6.60
N PHE A 926 1.78 20.33 5.33
CA PHE A 926 1.76 19.39 4.21
C PHE A 926 3.01 19.49 3.34
N ARG A 927 3.55 18.34 2.94
CA ARG A 927 4.72 18.20 2.06
C ARG A 927 4.46 17.15 1.00
N ALA A 928 4.69 17.51 -0.26
CA ALA A 928 4.54 16.61 -1.39
C ALA A 928 5.50 16.99 -2.53
N VAL A 929 5.78 16.02 -3.40
CA VAL A 929 6.60 16.24 -4.59
C VAL A 929 5.84 17.08 -5.62
N GLU A 930 6.48 18.15 -6.11
CA GLU A 930 6.01 18.93 -7.25
C GLU A 930 7.01 18.77 -8.41
N PRO A 931 6.79 17.80 -9.31
CA PRO A 931 7.77 17.40 -10.32
C PRO A 931 8.00 18.45 -11.42
N ASP A 932 7.15 19.47 -11.49
CA ASP A 932 7.28 20.58 -12.41
C ASP A 932 7.85 21.85 -11.75
N LEU A 933 8.23 21.78 -10.46
CA LEU A 933 9.17 22.72 -9.84
C LEU A 933 10.59 22.15 -9.90
N ARG A 934 11.45 22.80 -10.66
CA ARG A 934 12.81 22.31 -10.94
C ARG A 934 13.87 23.29 -10.51
N HIS A 935 14.85 22.77 -9.78
CA HIS A 935 16.05 23.47 -9.38
C HIS A 935 17.21 22.98 -10.23
N TYR A 936 17.71 23.81 -11.13
CA TYR A 936 18.88 23.45 -11.90
C TYR A 936 20.13 23.48 -11.02
N TYR A 937 21.02 22.53 -11.25
CA TYR A 937 22.28 22.48 -10.54
C TYR A 937 23.04 23.80 -10.71
N HIS A 938 23.41 24.37 -9.57
CA HIS A 938 24.43 25.40 -9.49
C HIS A 938 25.29 25.08 -8.27
N LYS A 939 26.55 25.50 -8.31
CA LYS A 939 27.48 25.31 -7.20
C LYS A 939 26.93 25.99 -5.94
N LYS A 940 27.02 25.33 -4.79
CA LYS A 940 26.68 25.93 -3.50
C LYS A 940 27.89 26.67 -2.95
N MET A 941 27.68 27.84 -2.36
CA MET A 941 28.75 28.59 -1.70
C MET A 941 28.75 28.22 -0.22
N CYS A 942 29.49 27.16 0.14
CA CYS A 942 29.59 26.69 1.52
C CYS A 942 30.74 27.36 2.31
N GLN A 943 31.67 28.02 1.62
CA GLN A 943 32.80 28.73 2.23
C GLN A 943 32.31 29.96 3.01
N GLY A 944 32.78 30.11 4.25
CA GLY A 944 32.42 31.23 5.13
C GLY A 944 31.26 30.96 6.10
N ILE A 945 30.71 29.73 6.12
CA ILE A 945 29.74 29.31 7.14
C ILE A 945 30.50 29.09 8.47
N GLN A 946 30.18 29.89 9.49
CA GLN A 946 30.89 29.84 10.79
C GLN A 946 30.65 28.54 11.58
N ASN A 947 29.48 27.91 11.40
CA ASN A 947 29.10 26.69 12.12
C ASN A 947 29.59 25.43 11.38
N PRO A 948 30.49 24.60 11.96
CA PRO A 948 31.08 23.45 11.28
C PRO A 948 30.07 22.38 10.87
N ALA A 949 29.04 22.13 11.70
CA ALA A 949 28.01 21.17 11.38
C ALA A 949 27.18 21.61 10.16
N ARG A 950 26.97 22.92 10.00
CA ARG A 950 26.22 23.49 8.88
C ARG A 950 27.04 23.61 7.62
N GLU A 951 28.32 23.96 7.76
CA GLU A 951 29.25 23.89 6.64
C GLU A 951 29.27 22.46 6.07
N LYS A 952 29.36 21.45 6.94
CA LYS A 952 29.23 20.04 6.55
C LYS A 952 27.88 19.74 5.88
N MET A 953 26.75 20.18 6.43
CA MET A 953 25.44 19.99 5.78
C MET A 953 25.37 20.63 4.40
N CYS A 954 25.95 21.83 4.23
CA CYS A 954 26.01 22.49 2.92
C CYS A 954 26.85 21.69 1.93
N ILE A 955 28.03 21.21 2.36
CA ILE A 955 28.93 20.36 1.57
C ILE A 955 28.25 19.05 1.20
N ASP A 956 27.61 18.36 2.16
CA ASP A 956 26.89 17.10 1.91
C ASP A 956 25.72 17.32 0.94
N ALA A 957 25.01 18.43 1.08
CA ALA A 957 23.92 18.79 0.18
C ALA A 957 24.41 19.20 -1.22
N GLU A 958 25.63 19.72 -1.37
CA GLU A 958 26.29 19.92 -2.66
C GLU A 958 26.75 18.57 -3.25
N ALA A 959 27.40 17.74 -2.44
CA ALA A 959 27.92 16.44 -2.80
C ALA A 959 26.82 15.50 -3.32
N SER A 960 25.64 15.52 -2.69
CA SER A 960 24.47 14.76 -3.12
C SER A 960 23.96 15.14 -4.53
N LEU A 961 24.32 16.32 -5.02
CA LEU A 961 23.91 16.83 -6.34
C LEU A 961 25.01 16.70 -7.40
N LEU A 962 26.18 16.15 -7.05
CA LEU A 962 27.29 16.00 -7.99
C LEU A 962 26.97 14.99 -9.10
N GLY A 963 26.28 13.90 -8.79
CA GLY A 963 25.91 12.87 -9.76
C GLY A 963 25.14 11.72 -9.14
N SER A 964 24.62 10.82 -9.97
CA SER A 964 23.99 9.59 -9.48
C SER A 964 25.05 8.68 -8.84
N GLN A 965 24.63 7.78 -7.94
CA GLN A 965 25.54 6.76 -7.39
C GLN A 965 26.26 5.98 -8.50
N LYS A 966 25.56 5.68 -9.60
CA LYS A 966 26.12 5.00 -10.75
C LYS A 966 27.18 5.83 -11.47
N ASP A 967 26.91 7.12 -11.70
CA ASP A 967 27.88 8.02 -12.33
C ASP A 967 29.11 8.26 -11.45
N MET A 968 28.91 8.38 -10.13
CA MET A 968 30.00 8.49 -9.16
C MET A 968 30.87 7.24 -9.15
N VAL A 969 30.26 6.05 -9.12
CA VAL A 969 30.98 4.77 -9.18
C VAL A 969 31.75 4.64 -10.49
N ASN A 970 31.13 4.98 -11.63
CA ASN A 970 31.80 4.99 -12.93
C ASN A 970 32.96 5.98 -12.98
N TYR A 971 32.83 7.16 -12.38
CA TYR A 971 33.88 8.17 -12.33
C TYR A 971 35.07 7.70 -11.47
N ILE A 972 34.79 7.12 -10.30
CA ILE A 972 35.82 6.51 -9.44
C ILE A 972 36.58 5.43 -10.20
N PHE A 973 35.88 4.55 -10.91
CA PHE A 973 36.50 3.51 -11.73
C PHE A 973 37.29 4.07 -12.92
N LYS A 974 36.79 5.13 -13.58
CA LYS A 974 37.46 5.75 -14.73
C LYS A 974 38.74 6.50 -14.35
N HIS A 975 38.85 6.97 -13.11
CA HIS A 975 39.97 7.82 -12.65
C HIS A 975 40.84 7.14 -11.59
N GLU A 976 40.63 5.84 -11.34
CA GLU A 976 41.45 5.02 -10.42
C GLU A 976 41.58 5.68 -9.04
N LEU A 977 40.50 6.30 -8.54
CA LEU A 977 40.51 7.01 -7.26
C LEU A 977 40.44 6.07 -6.04
N ILE A 978 40.24 4.77 -6.27
CA ILE A 978 40.22 3.69 -5.27
C ILE A 978 40.99 2.49 -5.84
#